data_AF-A0A355D6U2-F1
#
_entry.id   AF-A0A355D6U2-F1
#
_cell.length_a   1.000
_cell.length_b   1.000
_cell.length_c   1.000
_cell.angle_alpha   90.00
_cell.angle_beta   90.00
_cell.angle_gamma   90.00
#
_symmetry.space_group_name_H-M   'P 1'
#
loop_
_entity.id
_entity.type
_entity.pdbx_description
1 polymer ?
#
loop_
_entity_poly.entity_id
_entity_poly.type
_entity_poly.pdbx_seq_one_letter_code
_entity_poly.pdbx_strand_id
1 'polypeptide(L)'
;RYNENEKIYNERLKSMLSIILNGIGDYKDKVKQAAIITLGKDIFGSSTISINDKLYVFKLVAKKILTLVGNDDNNRLLLLTNAAALNHIYRFIADYTFLNGDILIDIPKKIAFFPGTFDPFSLGHKNISKAIRDLGYEVYLAVDEFSWSKKTLPNLLRKILINLSICDEFNIYIYPETIQVNISNTDDLRMLKESFSDSQIFFVSGSDVLLNASCYRNPVEEDSIHTFNHIIFERGNSKKLLAAKSLINGTVEVLKLPAKYSTISSSQIRNYIDRNRDISTLVDPLVSQYINENGFYQREPLDKLSLNESHLDFEFVDEVTDNIILKLFSHLNLSNEMKSILSELKDKEAPKLVMIKDSKKSKILAIAAMHWVRSNNLYDEVKDENISRALRSLSTGRMIFIDGIYVTDREKYKFLEQIILTEALAYAISKDYEYAVFNPCHSSLSSSTLVEIMLSQGFVNIGSENKESPVLAVNMTSPCILNLDVENILKEPFRSNSKIKNVINYRRKLLQGALSKLYPNELLLCFNSEVLHQKMIRNICDENSISTYVKASKEYGEAMCVPYGDILDRDLVPNTVTKSLHTEKYYCGDMKNFFIGESPYYLSLNNQMKMIKSFNRPIFLVDNILHKGYRMRALDPILINQEINVKKIHCGILSGRGKDLMDMQNRQVSSVYFIPRLKIWFNENSLYPFLGGDAIWRGEFPKRNLIPSINSILPYTYPVFIKNTSHENVYNFSKVCLENSIEILKILEREYHNIYGRNLTLSSLGEVITTPRSPDIGKGIEYDLSSTPSALVEKDLELLTRLENML
;
A
#
# COMPACT_ATOMS: atom_id res chain seq x y z
N ARG A 1 -52.25 -4.60 -35.90
CA ARG A 1 -51.24 -3.94 -35.04
C ARG A 1 -51.95 -2.81 -34.32
N TYR A 2 -51.97 -2.81 -33.00
CA TYR A 2 -52.56 -1.69 -32.24
C TYR A 2 -51.63 -0.48 -32.38
N ASN A 3 -52.19 0.70 -32.68
CA ASN A 3 -51.45 1.96 -32.73
C ASN A 3 -51.09 2.37 -31.30
N GLU A 4 -49.95 1.91 -30.84
CA GLU A 4 -49.34 2.36 -29.60
C GLU A 4 -48.78 3.78 -29.79
N ASN A 5 -48.91 4.62 -28.77
CA ASN A 5 -48.33 5.97 -28.76
C ASN A 5 -46.81 5.88 -28.94
N GLU A 6 -46.24 6.70 -29.83
CA GLU A 6 -44.80 6.73 -30.13
C GLU A 6 -43.93 6.92 -28.88
N LYS A 7 -44.39 7.70 -27.89
CA LYS A 7 -43.70 7.87 -26.62
C LYS A 7 -43.61 6.55 -25.84
N ILE A 8 -44.73 5.83 -25.74
CA ILE A 8 -44.81 4.54 -25.03
C ILE A 8 -43.97 3.49 -25.75
N TYR A 9 -44.03 3.47 -27.08
CA TYR A 9 -43.18 2.61 -27.91
C TYR A 9 -41.69 2.87 -27.63
N ASN A 10 -41.27 4.13 -27.62
CA ASN A 10 -39.89 4.53 -27.39
C ASN A 10 -39.41 4.21 -25.97
N GLU A 11 -40.26 4.40 -24.95
CA GLU A 11 -39.95 4.00 -23.58
C GLU A 11 -39.77 2.49 -23.46
N ARG A 12 -40.65 1.70 -24.10
CA ARG A 12 -40.51 0.24 -24.14
C ARG A 12 -39.25 -0.20 -24.86
N LEU A 13 -38.94 0.39 -26.02
CA LEU A 13 -37.73 0.07 -26.78
C LEU A 13 -36.47 0.35 -25.96
N LYS A 14 -36.39 1.52 -25.32
CA LYS A 14 -35.28 1.87 -24.42
C LYS A 14 -35.16 0.87 -23.27
N SER A 15 -36.27 0.47 -22.65
CA SER A 15 -36.28 -0.55 -21.59
C SER A 15 -35.73 -1.90 -22.07
N MET A 16 -36.14 -2.37 -23.25
CA MET A 16 -35.63 -3.61 -23.83
C MET A 16 -34.13 -3.52 -24.15
N LEU A 17 -33.69 -2.40 -24.72
CA LEU A 17 -32.26 -2.16 -24.99
C LEU A 17 -31.45 -2.08 -23.69
N SER A 18 -31.98 -1.48 -22.63
CA SER A 18 -31.33 -1.44 -21.31
C SER A 18 -31.06 -2.85 -20.75
N ILE A 19 -31.95 -3.82 -20.99
CA ILE A 19 -31.71 -5.22 -20.59
C ILE A 19 -30.50 -5.80 -21.34
N ILE A 20 -30.42 -5.55 -22.65
CA ILE A 20 -29.28 -5.99 -23.48
C ILE A 20 -27.99 -5.31 -23.02
N LEU A 21 -28.02 -4.00 -22.76
CA LEU A 21 -26.87 -3.24 -22.29
C LEU A 21 -26.39 -3.73 -20.91
N ASN A 22 -27.31 -4.05 -19.99
CA ASN A 22 -26.97 -4.70 -18.72
C ASN A 22 -26.23 -6.02 -18.96
N GLY A 23 -26.69 -6.83 -19.90
CA GLY A 23 -26.02 -8.09 -20.24
C GLY A 23 -24.62 -7.90 -20.84
N ILE A 24 -24.41 -6.87 -21.66
CA ILE A 24 -23.09 -6.54 -22.22
C ILE A 24 -22.14 -6.03 -21.12
N GLY A 25 -22.65 -5.26 -20.17
CA GLY A 25 -21.88 -4.71 -19.05
C GLY A 25 -21.64 -5.69 -17.90
N ASP A 26 -22.29 -6.85 -17.88
CA ASP A 26 -22.20 -7.86 -16.81
C ASP A 26 -20.76 -8.38 -16.65
N TYR A 27 -20.36 -8.78 -15.44
CA TYR A 27 -19.04 -9.33 -15.17
C TYR A 27 -18.93 -10.82 -15.53
N LYS A 28 -20.04 -11.50 -15.86
CA LYS A 28 -20.08 -12.91 -16.29
C LYS A 28 -19.96 -13.03 -17.79
N ASP A 29 -18.88 -13.68 -18.25
CA ASP A 29 -18.57 -13.83 -19.68
C ASP A 29 -19.71 -14.44 -20.52
N LYS A 30 -20.43 -15.44 -19.97
CA LYS A 30 -21.56 -16.06 -20.68
C LYS A 30 -22.73 -15.10 -20.91
N VAL A 31 -22.97 -14.20 -19.96
CA VAL A 31 -24.03 -13.18 -20.07
C VAL A 31 -23.63 -12.15 -21.12
N LYS A 32 -22.37 -11.67 -21.09
CA LYS A 32 -21.81 -10.78 -22.11
C LYS A 32 -21.97 -11.36 -23.52
N GLN A 33 -21.59 -12.63 -23.71
CA GLN A 33 -21.67 -13.31 -25.01
C GLN A 33 -23.11 -13.35 -25.55
N ALA A 34 -24.08 -13.75 -24.72
CA ALA A 34 -25.48 -13.81 -25.13
C ALA A 34 -26.02 -12.42 -25.52
N ALA A 35 -25.70 -11.39 -24.73
CA ALA A 35 -26.19 -10.05 -24.94
C ALA A 35 -25.60 -9.39 -26.19
N ILE A 36 -24.28 -9.52 -26.41
CA ILE A 36 -23.63 -8.92 -27.58
C ILE A 36 -24.05 -9.61 -28.88
N ILE A 37 -24.28 -10.93 -28.87
CA ILE A 37 -24.87 -11.65 -30.02
C ILE A 37 -26.27 -11.13 -30.30
N THR A 38 -27.10 -10.96 -29.27
CA THR A 38 -28.46 -10.44 -29.43
C THR A 38 -28.44 -9.06 -30.09
N LEU A 39 -27.54 -8.17 -29.64
CA LEU A 39 -27.40 -6.84 -30.23
C LEU A 39 -26.89 -6.91 -31.68
N GLY A 40 -25.77 -7.61 -31.92
CA GLY A 40 -25.15 -7.67 -33.24
C GLY A 40 -25.99 -8.44 -34.24
N LYS A 41 -26.24 -9.72 -34.00
CA LYS A 41 -26.90 -10.63 -34.94
C LYS A 41 -28.41 -10.41 -35.00
N ASP A 42 -29.08 -10.36 -33.86
CA ASP A 42 -30.54 -10.43 -33.84
C ASP A 42 -31.21 -9.05 -34.01
N ILE A 43 -30.49 -7.94 -33.75
CA ILE A 43 -30.95 -6.58 -34.04
C ILE A 43 -30.32 -6.06 -35.34
N PHE A 44 -29.00 -5.84 -35.38
CA PHE A 44 -28.36 -5.24 -36.55
C PHE A 44 -28.27 -6.19 -37.76
N GLY A 45 -28.12 -7.50 -37.51
CA GLY A 45 -28.14 -8.53 -38.54
C GLY A 45 -29.54 -8.98 -38.99
N SER A 46 -30.61 -8.48 -38.37
CA SER A 46 -31.97 -8.87 -38.71
C SER A 46 -32.40 -8.37 -40.09
N SER A 47 -33.09 -9.22 -40.86
CA SER A 47 -33.73 -8.84 -42.12
C SER A 47 -35.13 -8.24 -41.95
N THR A 48 -35.70 -8.32 -40.75
CA THR A 48 -37.08 -7.87 -40.47
C THR A 48 -37.16 -6.45 -39.90
N ILE A 49 -36.07 -5.95 -39.31
CA ILE A 49 -35.97 -4.60 -38.75
C ILE A 49 -35.53 -3.65 -39.86
N SER A 50 -36.24 -2.53 -40.03
CA SER A 50 -35.94 -1.56 -41.08
C SER A 50 -34.60 -0.86 -40.83
N ILE A 51 -33.97 -0.35 -41.89
CA ILE A 51 -32.67 0.33 -41.76
C ILE A 51 -32.76 1.62 -40.91
N ASN A 52 -33.91 2.30 -40.93
CA ASN A 52 -34.16 3.49 -40.12
C ASN A 52 -34.36 3.14 -38.64
N ASP A 53 -35.02 2.02 -38.33
CA ASP A 53 -35.14 1.55 -36.94
C ASP A 53 -33.78 1.14 -36.40
N LYS A 54 -32.94 0.47 -37.22
CA LYS A 54 -31.55 0.15 -36.87
C LYS A 54 -30.73 1.42 -36.62
N LEU A 55 -30.89 2.46 -37.43
CA LEU A 55 -30.24 3.76 -37.19
C LEU A 55 -30.66 4.35 -35.85
N TYR A 56 -31.95 4.34 -35.52
CA TYR A 56 -32.44 4.85 -34.25
C TYR A 56 -31.85 4.08 -33.06
N VAL A 57 -31.83 2.75 -33.12
CA VAL A 57 -31.17 1.92 -32.11
C VAL A 57 -29.68 2.25 -32.04
N PHE A 58 -28.98 2.33 -33.17
CA PHE A 58 -27.55 2.64 -33.23
C PHE A 58 -27.23 3.97 -32.55
N LYS A 59 -27.99 5.04 -32.82
CA LYS A 59 -27.79 6.33 -32.15
C LYS A 59 -27.96 6.26 -30.63
N LEU A 60 -28.82 5.38 -30.13
CA LEU A 60 -28.99 5.16 -28.68
C LEU A 60 -27.83 4.36 -28.06
N VAL A 61 -27.30 3.36 -28.75
CA VAL A 61 -26.36 2.39 -28.15
C VAL A 61 -24.91 2.57 -28.57
N ALA A 62 -24.59 3.29 -29.66
CA ALA A 62 -23.25 3.33 -30.25
C ALA A 62 -22.16 3.68 -29.23
N LYS A 63 -22.39 4.75 -28.45
CA LYS A 63 -21.46 5.16 -27.42
C LYS A 63 -21.37 4.17 -26.26
N LYS A 64 -22.48 3.51 -25.89
CA LYS A 64 -22.46 2.44 -24.89
C LYS A 64 -21.66 1.23 -25.37
N ILE A 65 -21.81 0.82 -26.62
CA ILE A 65 -21.02 -0.26 -27.22
C ILE A 65 -19.53 0.07 -27.10
N LEU A 66 -19.12 1.29 -27.47
CA LEU A 66 -17.72 1.72 -27.35
C LEU A 66 -17.18 1.65 -25.92
N THR A 67 -18.02 1.91 -24.91
CA THR A 67 -17.60 1.88 -23.50
C THR A 67 -17.70 0.50 -22.84
N LEU A 68 -18.61 -0.37 -23.30
CA LEU A 68 -18.91 -1.64 -22.66
C LEU A 68 -18.21 -2.83 -23.34
N VAL A 69 -17.96 -2.75 -24.65
CA VAL A 69 -17.27 -3.80 -25.39
C VAL A 69 -15.77 -3.54 -25.32
N GLY A 70 -15.11 -4.17 -24.34
CA GLY A 70 -13.66 -4.09 -24.16
C GLY A 70 -12.88 -5.10 -25.01
N ASN A 71 -11.57 -4.88 -25.08
CA ASN A 71 -10.61 -5.87 -25.58
C ASN A 71 -10.33 -6.90 -24.46
N ASP A 72 -11.11 -7.98 -24.42
CA ASP A 72 -10.86 -9.11 -23.51
C ASP A 72 -9.91 -10.11 -24.19
N ASP A 73 -8.65 -9.72 -24.39
CA ASP A 73 -7.62 -10.53 -25.09
C ASP A 73 -7.39 -11.91 -24.42
N ASN A 74 -7.64 -11.99 -23.11
CA ASN A 74 -7.47 -13.21 -22.33
C ASN A 74 -8.65 -14.19 -22.48
N ASN A 75 -9.82 -13.74 -22.95
CA ASN A 75 -10.96 -14.61 -23.22
C ASN A 75 -11.23 -14.71 -24.73
N ARG A 76 -10.51 -15.64 -25.37
CA ARG A 76 -10.58 -15.86 -26.82
C ARG A 76 -12.01 -16.11 -27.33
N LEU A 77 -12.87 -16.77 -26.54
CA LEU A 77 -14.26 -17.01 -26.94
C LEU A 77 -15.09 -15.73 -26.93
N LEU A 78 -14.95 -14.91 -25.89
CA LEU A 78 -15.61 -13.61 -25.82
C LEU A 78 -15.11 -12.67 -26.92
N LEU A 79 -13.80 -12.64 -27.18
CA LEU A 79 -13.20 -11.90 -28.29
C LEU A 79 -13.82 -12.29 -29.65
N LEU A 80 -13.90 -13.58 -29.96
CA LEU A 80 -14.51 -14.06 -31.20
C LEU A 80 -16.00 -13.70 -31.28
N THR A 81 -16.69 -13.77 -30.14
CA THR A 81 -18.12 -13.41 -30.05
C THR A 81 -18.34 -11.92 -30.30
N ASN A 82 -17.50 -11.06 -29.70
CA ASN A 82 -17.51 -9.62 -29.92
C ASN A 82 -17.22 -9.31 -31.39
N ALA A 83 -16.20 -9.94 -31.99
CA ALA A 83 -15.86 -9.74 -33.39
C ALA A 83 -17.02 -10.10 -34.33
N ALA A 84 -17.71 -11.23 -34.09
CA ALA A 84 -18.87 -11.64 -34.88
C ALA A 84 -20.04 -10.64 -34.77
N ALA A 85 -20.35 -10.18 -33.56
CA ALA A 85 -21.40 -9.19 -33.32
C ALA A 85 -21.06 -7.82 -33.94
N LEU A 86 -19.82 -7.35 -33.77
CA LEU A 86 -19.33 -6.09 -34.35
C LEU A 86 -19.33 -6.13 -35.88
N ASN A 87 -19.08 -7.28 -36.51
CA ASN A 87 -19.19 -7.43 -37.95
C ASN A 87 -20.63 -7.19 -38.47
N HIS A 88 -21.66 -7.60 -37.72
CA HIS A 88 -23.05 -7.29 -38.08
C HIS A 88 -23.35 -5.78 -37.96
N ILE A 89 -22.83 -5.12 -36.92
CA ILE A 89 -22.96 -3.67 -36.75
C ILE A 89 -22.22 -2.94 -37.87
N TYR A 90 -21.00 -3.37 -38.20
CA TYR A 90 -20.20 -2.82 -39.29
C TYR A 90 -20.93 -2.92 -40.64
N ARG A 91 -21.51 -4.08 -40.96
CA ARG A 91 -22.34 -4.26 -42.16
C ARG A 91 -23.52 -3.31 -42.20
N PHE A 92 -24.24 -3.17 -41.09
CA PHE A 92 -25.31 -2.17 -41.00
C PHE A 92 -24.80 -0.75 -41.26
N ILE A 93 -23.67 -0.34 -40.66
CA ILE A 93 -23.09 0.99 -40.89
C ILE A 93 -22.74 1.15 -42.37
N ALA A 94 -22.11 0.16 -42.99
CA ALA A 94 -21.74 0.19 -44.40
C ALA A 94 -22.98 0.30 -45.31
N ASP A 95 -24.00 -0.52 -45.07
CA ASP A 95 -25.25 -0.52 -45.84
C ASP A 95 -25.97 0.83 -45.71
N TYR A 96 -26.07 1.37 -44.48
CA TYR A 96 -26.69 2.68 -44.26
C TYR A 96 -25.89 3.80 -44.93
N THR A 97 -24.56 3.79 -44.78
CA THR A 97 -23.70 4.82 -45.39
C THR A 97 -23.80 4.80 -46.91
N PHE A 98 -23.85 3.62 -47.51
CA PHE A 98 -24.02 3.45 -48.95
C PHE A 98 -25.38 3.95 -49.46
N LEU A 99 -26.47 3.67 -48.73
CA LEU A 99 -27.84 3.97 -49.16
C LEU A 99 -28.30 5.39 -48.79
N ASN A 100 -27.84 5.92 -47.65
CA ASN A 100 -28.38 7.12 -47.00
C ASN A 100 -27.33 8.18 -46.66
N GLY A 101 -26.04 7.89 -46.82
CA GLY A 101 -24.93 8.79 -46.45
C GLY A 101 -24.55 8.70 -44.97
N ASP A 102 -23.78 9.69 -44.50
CA ASP A 102 -23.13 9.64 -43.19
C ASP A 102 -24.11 9.56 -42.02
N ILE A 103 -23.76 8.74 -41.02
CA ILE A 103 -24.49 8.67 -39.75
C ILE A 103 -24.12 9.88 -38.89
N LEU A 104 -25.05 10.83 -38.77
CA LEU A 104 -24.89 12.00 -37.91
C LEU A 104 -25.27 11.66 -36.46
N ILE A 105 -24.30 11.77 -35.54
CA ILE A 105 -24.51 11.69 -34.08
C ILE A 105 -24.47 13.10 -33.52
N ASP A 106 -25.53 13.49 -32.79
CA ASP A 106 -25.64 14.84 -32.25
C ASP A 106 -24.60 15.10 -31.16
N ILE A 107 -23.93 16.25 -31.23
CA ILE A 107 -23.03 16.70 -30.17
C ILE A 107 -23.87 17.25 -29.02
N PRO A 108 -23.68 16.76 -27.79
CA PRO A 108 -24.45 17.23 -26.64
C PRO A 108 -24.12 18.69 -26.33
N LYS A 109 -25.13 19.55 -26.23
CA LYS A 109 -24.93 20.97 -25.90
C LYS A 109 -24.53 21.21 -24.45
N LYS A 110 -24.96 20.32 -23.55
CA LYS A 110 -24.75 20.41 -22.10
C LYS A 110 -24.09 19.14 -21.58
N ILE A 111 -22.93 19.29 -20.96
CA ILE A 111 -22.17 18.23 -20.30
C ILE A 111 -22.22 18.43 -18.80
N ALA A 112 -22.53 17.36 -18.07
CA ALA A 112 -22.39 17.33 -16.62
C ALA A 112 -21.17 16.49 -16.24
N PHE A 113 -20.09 17.16 -15.83
CA PHE A 113 -18.89 16.50 -15.31
C PHE A 113 -19.07 16.24 -13.82
N PHE A 114 -19.16 14.97 -13.43
CA PHE A 114 -19.48 14.55 -12.07
C PHE A 114 -18.33 13.76 -11.46
N PRO A 115 -17.36 14.45 -10.84
CA PRO A 115 -16.29 13.79 -10.12
C PRO A 115 -16.76 13.32 -8.75
N GLY A 116 -16.27 12.14 -8.35
CA GLY A 116 -16.55 11.60 -7.03
C GLY A 116 -15.60 10.48 -6.66
N THR A 117 -15.38 10.31 -5.35
CA THR A 117 -14.61 9.18 -4.84
C THR A 117 -15.32 7.85 -5.16
N PHE A 118 -16.65 7.82 -5.20
CA PHE A 118 -17.46 6.65 -5.61
C PHE A 118 -16.98 5.31 -5.01
N ASP A 119 -16.92 5.24 -3.68
CA ASP A 119 -16.25 4.13 -2.99
C ASP A 119 -17.12 3.44 -1.92
N PRO A 120 -18.21 2.74 -2.32
CA PRO A 120 -18.63 2.49 -3.70
C PRO A 120 -19.58 3.55 -4.28
N PHE A 121 -19.78 3.50 -5.60
CA PHE A 121 -20.88 4.17 -6.29
C PHE A 121 -22.22 3.64 -5.77
N SER A 122 -23.15 4.54 -5.45
CA SER A 122 -24.38 4.20 -4.72
C SER A 122 -25.62 4.51 -5.56
N LEU A 123 -26.77 3.97 -5.15
CA LEU A 123 -28.05 4.35 -5.76
C LEU A 123 -28.32 5.86 -5.61
N GLY A 124 -27.79 6.51 -4.56
CA GLY A 124 -27.82 7.96 -4.44
C GLY A 124 -27.12 8.65 -5.62
N HIS A 125 -25.90 8.22 -5.95
CA HIS A 125 -25.14 8.73 -7.09
C HIS A 125 -25.81 8.39 -8.44
N LYS A 126 -26.33 7.16 -8.60
CA LYS A 126 -27.10 6.75 -9.82
C LYS A 126 -28.31 7.68 -10.03
N ASN A 127 -29.09 7.95 -8.98
CA ASN A 127 -30.27 8.80 -9.09
C ASN A 127 -29.94 10.29 -9.34
N ILE A 128 -28.84 10.82 -8.79
CA ILE A 128 -28.34 12.16 -9.16
C ILE A 128 -28.05 12.22 -10.65
N SER A 129 -27.32 11.22 -11.16
CA SER A 129 -26.92 11.16 -12.56
C SER A 129 -28.14 11.07 -13.48
N LYS A 130 -29.15 10.26 -13.12
CA LYS A 130 -30.42 10.16 -13.85
C LYS A 130 -31.18 11.48 -13.86
N ALA A 131 -31.29 12.15 -12.71
CA ALA A 131 -32.00 13.42 -12.60
C ALA A 131 -31.33 14.51 -13.48
N ILE A 132 -30.00 14.55 -13.52
CA ILE A 132 -29.25 15.48 -14.37
C ILE A 132 -29.46 15.13 -15.84
N ARG A 133 -29.35 13.85 -16.21
CA ARG A 133 -29.62 13.40 -17.58
C ARG A 133 -31.02 13.78 -18.05
N ASP A 134 -32.03 13.60 -17.19
CA ASP A 134 -33.43 13.88 -17.52
C ASP A 134 -33.70 15.38 -17.74
N LEU A 135 -32.77 16.27 -17.33
CA LEU A 135 -32.75 17.70 -17.67
C LEU A 135 -32.08 18.01 -19.03
N GLY A 136 -31.70 16.98 -19.80
CA GLY A 136 -31.10 17.11 -21.13
C GLY A 136 -29.57 17.18 -21.14
N TYR A 137 -28.91 16.82 -20.04
CA TYR A 137 -27.46 16.72 -19.98
C TYR A 137 -26.97 15.34 -20.42
N GLU A 138 -25.76 15.31 -20.96
CA GLU A 138 -24.96 14.08 -20.99
C GLU A 138 -24.01 14.06 -19.78
N VAL A 139 -24.03 12.98 -19.00
CA VAL A 139 -23.32 12.91 -17.71
C VAL A 139 -22.04 12.08 -17.84
N TYR A 140 -20.94 12.61 -17.32
CA TYR A 140 -19.64 11.96 -17.27
C TYR A 140 -19.20 11.79 -15.82
N LEU A 141 -19.17 10.54 -15.37
CA LEU A 141 -18.73 10.16 -14.03
C LEU A 141 -17.21 10.04 -14.01
N ALA A 142 -16.53 10.91 -13.26
CA ALA A 142 -15.08 10.86 -13.10
C ALA A 142 -14.71 10.28 -11.73
N VAL A 143 -13.86 9.26 -11.74
CA VAL A 143 -13.38 8.61 -10.53
C VAL A 143 -12.24 9.44 -9.94
N ASP A 144 -12.52 10.12 -8.83
CA ASP A 144 -11.57 11.00 -8.16
C ASP A 144 -10.45 10.19 -7.46
N GLU A 145 -9.21 10.66 -7.61
CA GLU A 145 -7.99 10.16 -6.98
C GLU A 145 -7.30 11.21 -6.10
N PHE A 146 -7.80 12.44 -6.06
CA PHE A 146 -7.18 13.57 -5.36
C PHE A 146 -7.54 13.63 -3.87
N SER A 147 -8.45 12.75 -3.43
CA SER A 147 -8.75 12.50 -2.01
C SER A 147 -7.62 11.71 -1.33
N TRP A 148 -6.52 12.38 -0.97
CA TRP A 148 -5.31 11.75 -0.41
C TRP A 148 -5.41 11.33 1.07
N SER A 149 -6.45 11.75 1.79
CA SER A 149 -6.71 11.32 3.19
C SER A 149 -7.50 10.02 3.31
N LYS A 150 -8.21 9.62 2.25
CA LYS A 150 -9.10 8.45 2.26
C LYS A 150 -8.35 7.20 1.82
N LYS A 151 -8.82 6.05 2.30
CA LYS A 151 -8.37 4.73 1.83
C LYS A 151 -9.46 4.09 0.95
N THR A 152 -9.34 4.31 -0.35
CA THR A 152 -10.32 3.85 -1.34
C THR A 152 -9.98 2.48 -1.92
N LEU A 153 -10.95 1.82 -2.55
CA LEU A 153 -10.59 0.74 -3.48
C LEU A 153 -9.78 1.29 -4.67
N PRO A 154 -9.02 0.43 -5.36
CA PRO A 154 -8.28 0.81 -6.56
C PRO A 154 -9.18 1.44 -7.63
N ASN A 155 -8.62 2.35 -8.42
CA ASN A 155 -9.37 3.14 -9.42
C ASN A 155 -10.22 2.29 -10.35
N LEU A 156 -9.60 1.31 -11.02
CA LEU A 156 -10.25 0.51 -12.06
C LEU A 156 -11.35 -0.36 -11.45
N LEU A 157 -11.18 -0.80 -10.21
CA LEU A 157 -12.21 -1.50 -9.45
C LEU A 157 -13.44 -0.61 -9.23
N ARG A 158 -13.24 0.64 -8.81
CA ARG A 158 -14.34 1.61 -8.67
C ARG A 158 -15.01 1.89 -10.02
N LYS A 159 -14.24 1.97 -11.12
CA LYS A 159 -14.80 2.09 -12.49
C LYS A 159 -15.65 0.88 -12.86
N ILE A 160 -15.23 -0.35 -12.53
CA ILE A 160 -16.02 -1.56 -12.74
C ILE A 160 -17.36 -1.45 -11.99
N LEU A 161 -17.34 -1.05 -10.70
CA LEU A 161 -18.57 -0.91 -9.91
C LEU A 161 -19.50 0.17 -10.49
N ILE A 162 -18.95 1.29 -10.97
CA ILE A 162 -19.74 2.31 -11.67
C ILE A 162 -20.34 1.73 -12.94
N ASN A 163 -19.54 1.05 -13.76
CA ASN A 163 -19.95 0.51 -15.05
C ASN A 163 -21.11 -0.48 -14.91
N LEU A 164 -21.00 -1.41 -13.95
CA LEU A 164 -22.07 -2.34 -13.58
C LEU A 164 -23.35 -1.63 -13.14
N SER A 165 -23.23 -0.43 -12.57
CA SER A 165 -24.36 0.36 -12.10
C SER A 165 -25.01 1.21 -13.20
N ILE A 166 -24.30 1.56 -14.27
CA ILE A 166 -24.79 2.50 -15.28
C ILE A 166 -24.91 1.91 -16.69
N CYS A 167 -24.60 0.62 -16.88
CA CYS A 167 -24.62 0.00 -18.21
C CYS A 167 -26.00 0.13 -18.89
N ASP A 168 -27.10 0.04 -18.14
CA ASP A 168 -28.48 0.26 -18.60
C ASP A 168 -28.88 1.72 -18.84
N GLU A 169 -28.10 2.70 -18.35
CA GLU A 169 -28.51 4.10 -18.35
C GLU A 169 -27.91 4.86 -19.54
N PHE A 170 -28.74 5.17 -20.55
CA PHE A 170 -28.35 6.01 -21.69
C PHE A 170 -27.82 7.38 -21.25
N ASN A 171 -26.91 7.97 -22.03
CA ASN A 171 -26.36 9.32 -21.81
C ASN A 171 -25.64 9.53 -20.46
N ILE A 172 -25.25 8.45 -19.79
CA ILE A 172 -24.39 8.46 -18.61
C ILE A 172 -23.17 7.58 -18.93
N TYR A 173 -21.98 8.15 -18.82
CA TYR A 173 -20.73 7.49 -19.19
C TYR A 173 -19.67 7.67 -18.11
N ILE A 174 -18.63 6.84 -18.15
CA ILE A 174 -17.46 7.00 -17.30
C ILE A 174 -16.44 7.86 -18.04
N TYR A 175 -15.89 8.86 -17.36
CA TYR A 175 -14.83 9.70 -17.92
C TYR A 175 -13.52 8.88 -18.06
N PRO A 176 -12.73 9.07 -19.14
CA PRO A 176 -11.50 8.32 -19.36
C PRO A 176 -10.48 8.50 -18.23
N GLU A 177 -9.83 7.40 -17.80
CA GLU A 177 -8.80 7.44 -16.75
C GLU A 177 -7.44 7.97 -17.24
N THR A 178 -7.27 8.12 -18.55
CA THR A 178 -6.07 8.67 -19.18
C THR A 178 -5.95 10.18 -19.03
N ILE A 179 -7.06 10.85 -18.70
CA ILE A 179 -7.18 12.30 -18.50
C ILE A 179 -7.43 12.55 -17.01
N GLN A 180 -6.50 13.25 -16.37
CA GLN A 180 -6.58 13.57 -14.95
C GLN A 180 -7.16 14.98 -14.78
N VAL A 181 -8.13 15.12 -13.88
CA VAL A 181 -8.82 16.39 -13.64
C VAL A 181 -8.79 16.74 -12.16
N ASN A 182 -7.75 17.44 -11.72
CA ASN A 182 -7.72 18.05 -10.40
C ASN A 182 -8.42 19.42 -10.44
N ILE A 183 -9.49 19.56 -9.67
CA ILE A 183 -10.27 20.82 -9.60
C ILE A 183 -9.48 22.02 -9.07
N SER A 184 -8.32 21.77 -8.46
CA SER A 184 -7.42 22.82 -7.97
C SER A 184 -6.37 23.24 -9.00
N ASN A 185 -6.32 22.57 -10.16
CA ASN A 185 -5.33 22.79 -11.21
C ASN A 185 -6.00 23.38 -12.47
N THR A 186 -5.56 24.56 -12.88
CA THR A 186 -6.12 25.29 -14.02
C THR A 186 -5.81 24.63 -15.36
N ASP A 187 -4.63 24.00 -15.52
CA ASP A 187 -4.26 23.30 -16.76
C ASP A 187 -5.13 22.05 -16.99
N ASP A 188 -5.43 21.32 -15.91
CA ASP A 188 -6.33 20.18 -15.95
C ASP A 188 -7.76 20.60 -16.35
N LEU A 189 -8.23 21.73 -15.83
CA LEU A 189 -9.53 22.29 -16.15
C LEU A 189 -9.60 22.86 -17.57
N ARG A 190 -8.51 23.45 -18.09
CA ARG A 190 -8.41 23.84 -19.51
C ARG A 190 -8.51 22.63 -20.42
N MET A 191 -7.75 21.57 -20.14
CA MET A 191 -7.82 20.31 -20.88
C MET A 191 -9.23 19.69 -20.85
N LEU A 192 -9.95 19.82 -19.72
CA LEU A 192 -11.36 19.41 -19.63
C LEU A 192 -12.26 20.23 -20.58
N LYS A 193 -12.06 21.55 -20.68
CA LYS A 193 -12.80 22.40 -21.65
C LYS A 193 -12.51 22.00 -23.09
N GLU A 194 -11.24 21.79 -23.42
CA GLU A 194 -10.81 21.37 -24.76
C GLU A 194 -11.39 20.00 -25.14
N SER A 195 -11.57 19.10 -24.18
CA SER A 195 -12.19 17.78 -24.39
C SER A 195 -13.67 17.86 -24.78
N PHE A 196 -14.34 19.01 -24.56
CA PHE A 196 -15.74 19.25 -24.90
C PHE A 196 -15.93 20.62 -25.54
N SER A 197 -15.14 20.95 -26.57
CA SER A 197 -15.07 22.29 -27.20
C SER A 197 -16.41 22.89 -27.64
N ASP A 198 -17.36 22.05 -28.06
CA ASP A 198 -18.67 22.48 -28.58
C ASP A 198 -19.80 22.43 -27.52
N SER A 199 -19.46 22.18 -26.25
CA SER A 199 -20.42 21.96 -25.18
C SER A 199 -20.19 22.89 -23.98
N GLN A 200 -21.28 23.23 -23.29
CA GLN A 200 -21.18 23.87 -21.98
C GLN A 200 -20.95 22.82 -20.90
N ILE A 201 -19.90 22.98 -20.10
CA ILE A 201 -19.54 22.06 -19.02
C ILE A 201 -20.10 22.56 -17.70
N PHE A 202 -20.76 21.65 -16.98
CA PHE A 202 -21.33 21.88 -15.66
C PHE A 202 -20.68 20.92 -14.66
N PHE A 203 -20.04 21.48 -13.65
CA PHE A 203 -19.40 20.74 -12.58
C PHE A 203 -20.43 20.29 -11.55
N VAL A 204 -20.61 18.98 -11.41
CA VAL A 204 -21.57 18.41 -10.46
C VAL A 204 -20.88 18.22 -9.12
N SER A 205 -21.41 18.83 -8.07
CA SER A 205 -20.85 18.68 -6.73
C SER A 205 -21.91 18.76 -5.64
N GLY A 206 -21.58 18.20 -4.48
CA GLY A 206 -22.40 18.37 -3.28
C GLY A 206 -22.15 19.73 -2.66
N SER A 207 -23.15 20.26 -1.95
CA SER A 207 -23.00 21.51 -1.20
C SER A 207 -21.85 21.47 -0.20
N ASP A 208 -21.48 20.29 0.30
CA ASP A 208 -20.34 20.07 1.20
C ASP A 208 -18.97 20.29 0.53
N VAL A 209 -18.82 19.93 -0.75
CA VAL A 209 -17.57 20.14 -1.49
C VAL A 209 -17.33 21.64 -1.69
N LEU A 210 -18.35 22.37 -2.14
CA LEU A 210 -18.28 23.82 -2.34
C LEU A 210 -17.92 24.58 -1.05
N LEU A 211 -18.36 24.09 0.11
CA LEU A 211 -18.09 24.72 1.41
C LEU A 211 -16.70 24.41 1.98
N ASN A 212 -16.13 23.25 1.65
CA ASN A 212 -14.96 22.73 2.35
C ASN A 212 -13.70 22.59 1.49
N ALA A 213 -13.84 22.46 0.16
CA ALA A 213 -12.70 22.30 -0.73
C ALA A 213 -11.86 23.58 -0.79
N SER A 214 -10.55 23.44 -0.66
CA SER A 214 -9.62 24.57 -0.62
C SER A 214 -9.54 25.33 -1.94
N CYS A 215 -9.82 24.69 -3.07
CA CYS A 215 -9.78 25.32 -4.38
C CYS A 215 -10.69 26.55 -4.51
N TYR A 216 -11.85 26.57 -3.83
CA TYR A 216 -12.76 27.72 -3.82
C TYR A 216 -12.30 28.88 -2.93
N ARG A 217 -11.17 28.71 -2.23
CA ARG A 217 -10.51 29.77 -1.45
C ARG A 217 -9.31 30.36 -2.19
N ASN A 218 -8.88 29.73 -3.29
CA ASN A 218 -7.81 30.24 -4.12
C ASN A 218 -8.31 31.47 -4.91
N PRO A 219 -7.41 32.34 -5.38
CA PRO A 219 -7.77 33.42 -6.28
C PRO A 219 -8.52 32.92 -7.52
N VAL A 220 -9.40 33.77 -8.05
CA VAL A 220 -10.08 33.50 -9.33
C VAL A 220 -9.10 33.77 -10.47
N GLU A 221 -8.84 32.75 -11.27
CA GLU A 221 -7.98 32.80 -12.46
C GLU A 221 -8.72 32.23 -13.68
N GLU A 222 -8.16 32.46 -14.87
CA GLU A 222 -8.64 31.82 -16.10
C GLU A 222 -8.60 30.30 -15.95
N ASP A 223 -9.64 29.62 -16.42
CA ASP A 223 -9.82 28.17 -16.27
C ASP A 223 -9.80 27.66 -14.82
N SER A 224 -9.90 28.53 -13.81
CA SER A 224 -10.13 28.09 -12.43
C SER A 224 -11.56 27.57 -12.25
N ILE A 225 -11.78 26.74 -11.22
CA ILE A 225 -13.09 26.14 -10.92
C ILE A 225 -14.22 27.18 -10.85
N HIS A 226 -13.93 28.39 -10.37
CA HIS A 226 -14.88 29.51 -10.27
C HIS A 226 -15.51 29.91 -11.62
N THR A 227 -14.82 29.65 -12.74
CA THR A 227 -15.26 30.02 -14.09
C THR A 227 -16.20 28.99 -14.72
N PHE A 228 -16.35 27.81 -14.13
CA PHE A 228 -17.22 26.75 -14.64
C PHE A 228 -18.67 26.95 -14.19
N ASN A 229 -19.61 26.46 -15.01
CA ASN A 229 -20.98 26.28 -14.53
C ASN A 229 -21.03 25.14 -13.51
N HIS A 230 -21.99 25.16 -12.60
CA HIS A 230 -22.13 24.17 -11.54
C HIS A 230 -23.55 23.63 -11.46
N ILE A 231 -23.66 22.35 -11.13
CA ILE A 231 -24.89 21.71 -10.67
C ILE A 231 -24.65 21.28 -9.22
N ILE A 232 -25.33 21.93 -8.28
CA ILE A 232 -25.18 21.66 -6.85
C ILE A 232 -26.36 20.85 -6.35
N PHE A 233 -26.10 19.66 -5.79
CA PHE A 233 -27.12 18.95 -5.04
C PHE A 233 -27.09 19.37 -3.57
N GLU A 234 -28.23 19.87 -3.08
CA GLU A 234 -28.34 20.45 -1.73
C GLU A 234 -28.37 19.34 -0.67
N ARG A 235 -27.38 19.35 0.23
CA ARG A 235 -27.33 18.54 1.46
C ARG A 235 -27.17 19.49 2.66
N GLY A 236 -28.26 19.77 3.37
CA GLY A 236 -28.22 20.51 4.64
C GLY A 236 -28.42 22.05 4.54
N ASN A 237 -27.69 22.80 5.37
CA ASN A 237 -28.04 24.17 5.81
C ASN A 237 -27.92 25.26 4.72
N SER A 238 -29.07 25.75 4.24
CA SER A 238 -29.24 26.62 3.08
C SER A 238 -28.55 27.99 3.15
N LYS A 239 -28.31 28.56 4.35
CA LYS A 239 -27.72 29.90 4.48
C LYS A 239 -26.24 29.96 4.07
N LYS A 240 -25.43 28.97 4.45
CA LYS A 240 -24.00 28.93 4.08
C LYS A 240 -23.80 28.69 2.57
N LEU A 241 -24.73 27.94 1.97
CA LEU A 241 -24.70 27.65 0.54
C LEU A 241 -24.90 28.91 -0.31
N LEU A 242 -25.73 29.86 0.11
CA LEU A 242 -25.90 31.14 -0.60
C LEU A 242 -24.60 31.93 -0.72
N ALA A 243 -23.84 32.04 0.38
CA ALA A 243 -22.54 32.70 0.37
C ALA A 243 -21.53 31.97 -0.53
N ALA A 244 -21.48 30.64 -0.45
CA ALA A 244 -20.55 29.85 -1.26
C ALA A 244 -20.86 29.93 -2.77
N LYS A 245 -22.13 30.07 -3.15
CA LYS A 245 -22.53 30.29 -4.54
C LYS A 245 -22.03 31.61 -5.11
N SER A 246 -21.90 32.64 -4.29
CA SER A 246 -21.41 33.96 -4.75
C SER A 246 -19.94 33.95 -5.18
N LEU A 247 -19.19 32.90 -4.83
CA LEU A 247 -17.80 32.70 -5.26
C LEU A 247 -17.69 32.17 -6.70
N ILE A 248 -18.79 31.69 -7.28
CA ILE A 248 -18.81 31.10 -8.63
C ILE A 248 -19.24 32.19 -9.61
N ASN A 249 -18.42 32.41 -10.64
CA ASN A 249 -18.71 33.35 -11.73
C ASN A 249 -19.58 32.71 -12.83
N GLY A 250 -19.52 31.38 -12.97
CA GLY A 250 -20.39 30.62 -13.87
C GLY A 250 -21.84 30.48 -13.38
N THR A 251 -22.69 29.86 -14.20
CA THR A 251 -24.09 29.60 -13.81
C THR A 251 -24.19 28.49 -12.78
N VAL A 252 -25.11 28.61 -11.81
CA VAL A 252 -25.29 27.62 -10.75
C VAL A 252 -26.73 27.10 -10.75
N GLU A 253 -26.90 25.83 -11.08
CA GLU A 253 -28.17 25.11 -11.00
C GLU A 253 -28.23 24.30 -9.69
N VAL A 254 -29.41 24.20 -9.08
CA VAL A 254 -29.59 23.48 -7.80
C VAL A 254 -30.55 22.32 -7.99
N LEU A 255 -30.14 21.13 -7.56
CA LEU A 255 -30.96 19.92 -7.60
C LEU A 255 -31.30 19.44 -6.20
N LYS A 256 -32.52 18.91 -6.06
CA LYS A 256 -33.00 18.25 -4.86
C LYS A 256 -33.36 16.80 -5.18
N LEU A 257 -32.81 15.87 -4.40
CA LEU A 257 -33.13 14.46 -4.50
C LEU A 257 -34.32 14.10 -3.60
N PRO A 258 -35.06 13.03 -3.95
CA PRO A 258 -35.96 12.38 -3.01
C PRO A 258 -35.23 11.94 -1.73
N ALA A 259 -35.89 12.09 -0.57
CA ALA A 259 -35.31 11.83 0.74
C ALA A 259 -34.69 10.41 0.89
N LYS A 260 -35.27 9.41 0.21
CA LYS A 260 -34.76 8.02 0.23
C LYS A 260 -33.34 7.85 -0.32
N TYR A 261 -32.92 8.72 -1.23
CA TYR A 261 -31.62 8.62 -1.90
C TYR A 261 -30.59 9.60 -1.31
N SER A 262 -31.05 10.68 -0.69
CA SER A 262 -30.17 11.69 -0.09
C SER A 262 -29.43 11.20 1.16
N THR A 263 -29.93 10.14 1.82
CA THR A 263 -29.35 9.59 3.06
C THR A 263 -28.30 8.50 2.81
N ILE A 264 -28.23 7.93 1.61
CA ILE A 264 -27.29 6.86 1.29
C ILE A 264 -25.87 7.41 1.21
N SER A 265 -24.96 6.88 2.02
CA SER A 265 -23.53 7.23 2.02
C SER A 265 -22.63 6.02 1.79
N SER A 266 -21.46 6.23 1.20
CA SER A 266 -20.46 5.17 1.02
C SER A 266 -20.00 4.56 2.35
N SER A 267 -19.91 5.38 3.41
CA SER A 267 -19.61 4.92 4.77
C SER A 267 -20.67 3.98 5.32
N GLN A 268 -21.96 4.25 5.05
CA GLN A 268 -23.05 3.34 5.41
C GLN A 268 -22.92 2.00 4.68
N ILE A 269 -22.64 2.02 3.37
CA ILE A 269 -22.50 0.80 2.56
C ILE A 269 -21.36 -0.07 3.07
N ARG A 270 -20.17 0.50 3.27
CA ARG A 270 -19.00 -0.23 3.82
C ARG A 270 -19.28 -0.82 5.21
N ASN A 271 -19.96 -0.08 6.09
CA ASN A 271 -20.36 -0.60 7.41
C ASN A 271 -21.36 -1.77 7.29
N TYR A 272 -22.26 -1.74 6.30
CA TYR A 272 -23.18 -2.87 6.06
C TYR A 272 -22.41 -4.11 5.59
N ILE A 273 -21.44 -3.94 4.69
CA ILE A 273 -20.55 -5.03 4.24
C ILE A 273 -19.81 -5.64 5.44
N ASP A 274 -19.21 -4.82 6.31
CA ASP A 274 -18.48 -5.29 7.50
C ASP A 274 -19.34 -6.03 8.53
N ARG A 275 -20.65 -5.78 8.50
CA ARG A 275 -21.67 -6.44 9.34
C ARG A 275 -22.36 -7.60 8.62
N ASN A 276 -21.90 -7.98 7.42
CA ASN A 276 -22.55 -8.96 6.55
C ASN A 276 -24.05 -8.69 6.33
N ARG A 277 -24.42 -7.41 6.17
CA ARG A 277 -25.79 -6.99 5.86
C ARG A 277 -25.97 -6.84 4.36
N ASP A 278 -27.19 -7.07 3.90
CA ASP A 278 -27.54 -6.84 2.51
C ASP A 278 -27.41 -5.35 2.13
N ILE A 279 -26.75 -5.09 1.00
CA ILE A 279 -26.55 -3.75 0.42
C ILE A 279 -27.33 -3.55 -0.89
N SER A 280 -28.16 -4.53 -1.31
CA SER A 280 -28.92 -4.47 -2.57
C SER A 280 -29.88 -3.27 -2.69
N THR A 281 -30.23 -2.65 -1.55
CA THR A 281 -31.07 -1.43 -1.49
C THR A 281 -30.25 -0.13 -1.46
N LEU A 282 -28.93 -0.23 -1.37
CA LEU A 282 -27.99 0.91 -1.27
C LEU A 282 -27.13 1.09 -2.53
N VAL A 283 -26.84 -0.01 -3.22
CA VAL A 283 -26.09 -0.08 -4.49
C VAL A 283 -26.90 -0.84 -5.53
N ASP A 284 -26.44 -0.85 -6.78
CA ASP A 284 -27.04 -1.69 -7.82
C ASP A 284 -26.92 -3.20 -7.46
N PRO A 285 -27.94 -4.04 -7.72
CA PRO A 285 -27.86 -5.47 -7.42
C PRO A 285 -26.66 -6.19 -8.02
N LEU A 286 -26.24 -5.85 -9.26
CA LEU A 286 -25.06 -6.45 -9.89
C LEU A 286 -23.78 -6.08 -9.12
N VAL A 287 -23.71 -4.84 -8.63
CA VAL A 287 -22.62 -4.36 -7.78
C VAL A 287 -22.60 -5.09 -6.44
N SER A 288 -23.75 -5.28 -5.81
CA SER A 288 -23.89 -6.04 -4.55
C SER A 288 -23.34 -7.47 -4.72
N GLN A 289 -23.75 -8.16 -5.80
CA GLN A 289 -23.26 -9.50 -6.10
C GLN A 289 -21.75 -9.52 -6.36
N TYR A 290 -21.25 -8.59 -7.19
CA TYR A 290 -19.83 -8.51 -7.52
C TYR A 290 -18.94 -8.27 -6.29
N ILE A 291 -19.34 -7.39 -5.38
CA ILE A 291 -18.61 -7.11 -4.13
C ILE A 291 -18.55 -8.37 -3.25
N ASN A 292 -19.69 -9.04 -3.07
CA ASN A 292 -19.80 -10.21 -2.20
C ASN A 292 -19.03 -11.43 -2.74
N GLU A 293 -19.15 -11.72 -4.04
CA GLU A 293 -18.47 -12.86 -4.66
C GLU A 293 -16.94 -12.71 -4.67
N ASN A 294 -16.44 -11.47 -4.77
CA ASN A 294 -15.01 -11.19 -4.91
C ASN A 294 -14.32 -10.68 -3.63
N GLY A 295 -15.07 -10.51 -2.53
CA GLY A 295 -14.53 -10.16 -1.21
C GLY A 295 -14.06 -8.71 -1.05
N PHE A 296 -14.55 -7.78 -1.87
CA PHE A 296 -14.14 -6.37 -1.76
C PHE A 296 -14.74 -5.67 -0.53
N TYR A 297 -14.11 -4.60 -0.07
CA TYR A 297 -14.50 -3.78 1.10
C TYR A 297 -14.43 -4.43 2.48
N GLN A 298 -14.09 -5.72 2.59
CA GLN A 298 -14.01 -6.44 3.87
C GLN A 298 -13.16 -5.69 4.92
N ARG A 299 -13.80 -5.06 5.91
CA ARG A 299 -13.18 -4.35 7.04
C ARG A 299 -12.08 -3.36 6.65
N GLU A 300 -12.21 -2.73 5.48
CA GLU A 300 -11.25 -1.71 5.04
C GLU A 300 -11.50 -0.39 5.78
N PRO A 301 -10.49 0.22 6.42
CA PRO A 301 -10.65 1.54 7.01
C PRO A 301 -11.04 2.55 5.93
N LEU A 302 -11.85 3.55 6.32
CA LEU A 302 -12.29 4.61 5.41
C LEU A 302 -11.19 5.62 5.12
N ASP A 303 -10.37 5.90 6.13
CA ASP A 303 -9.31 6.90 6.10
C ASP A 303 -7.95 6.24 6.30
N LYS A 304 -6.91 6.90 5.77
CA LYS A 304 -5.52 6.56 6.08
C LYS A 304 -5.26 6.79 7.57
N LEU A 305 -4.36 5.99 8.13
CA LEU A 305 -4.01 6.13 9.53
C LEU A 305 -3.13 7.36 9.71
N SER A 306 -3.55 8.27 10.59
CA SER A 306 -2.62 9.21 11.20
C SER A 306 -1.83 8.42 12.22
N LEU A 307 -0.53 8.26 11.99
CA LEU A 307 0.33 7.62 12.99
C LEU A 307 0.24 8.42 14.30
N ASN A 308 -0.08 7.72 15.39
CA ASN A 308 -0.09 8.31 16.71
C ASN A 308 1.30 8.85 17.04
N GLU A 309 1.33 9.91 17.85
CA GLU A 309 2.56 10.61 18.26
C GLU A 309 3.67 9.62 18.63
N SER A 310 4.81 9.71 17.94
CA SER A 310 5.99 8.94 18.30
C SER A 310 6.36 9.24 19.74
N HIS A 311 6.36 8.23 20.60
CA HIS A 311 6.80 8.33 21.98
C HIS A 311 8.32 8.15 22.13
N LEU A 312 9.05 7.78 21.07
CA LEU A 312 10.47 7.45 21.16
C LEU A 312 11.31 8.47 20.37
N ASP A 313 12.22 9.13 21.06
CA ASP A 313 13.29 9.95 20.48
C ASP A 313 14.61 9.21 20.58
N PHE A 314 15.44 9.34 19.55
CA PHE A 314 16.72 8.67 19.43
C PHE A 314 17.80 9.73 19.38
N GLU A 315 18.80 9.60 20.25
CA GLU A 315 19.94 10.52 20.31
C GLU A 315 21.25 9.74 20.28
N PHE A 316 22.17 10.20 19.44
CA PHE A 316 23.49 9.63 19.24
C PHE A 316 24.52 10.65 19.67
N VAL A 317 25.40 10.26 20.59
CA VAL A 317 26.43 11.13 21.15
C VAL A 317 27.79 10.56 20.79
N ASP A 318 28.56 11.35 20.05
CA ASP A 318 29.91 11.00 19.59
C ASP A 318 31.01 11.37 20.59
N GLU A 319 30.71 12.25 21.54
CA GLU A 319 31.63 12.73 22.58
C GLU A 319 30.92 12.78 23.93
N VAL A 320 31.40 12.00 24.90
CA VAL A 320 30.81 11.95 26.24
C VAL A 320 31.47 13.02 27.11
N THR A 321 30.74 14.11 27.38
CA THR A 321 31.20 15.22 28.22
C THR A 321 30.54 15.21 29.60
N ASP A 322 31.17 15.85 30.60
CA ASP A 322 30.62 15.93 31.96
C ASP A 322 29.20 16.52 32.00
N ASN A 323 28.89 17.46 31.10
CA ASN A 323 27.55 18.05 30.99
C ASN A 323 26.49 17.02 30.55
N ILE A 324 26.85 16.11 29.63
CA ILE A 324 25.95 15.04 29.18
C ILE A 324 25.74 14.05 30.32
N ILE A 325 26.80 13.66 31.02
CA ILE A 325 26.70 12.76 32.17
C ILE A 325 25.83 13.39 33.28
N LEU A 326 26.01 14.68 33.59
CA LEU A 326 25.17 15.41 34.54
C LEU A 326 23.69 15.45 34.13
N LYS A 327 23.39 15.68 32.85
CA LYS A 327 22.02 15.63 32.31
C LYS A 327 21.42 14.23 32.41
N LEU A 328 22.19 13.17 32.17
CA LEU A 328 21.72 11.79 32.34
C LEU A 328 21.28 11.54 33.79
N PHE A 329 22.02 12.06 34.78
CA PHE A 329 21.67 11.93 36.20
C PHE A 329 20.41 12.68 36.61
N SER A 330 20.17 13.87 36.07
CA SER A 330 18.96 14.63 36.43
C SER A 330 17.66 13.97 35.92
N HIS A 331 17.75 13.14 34.87
CA HIS A 331 16.60 12.54 34.21
C HIS A 331 16.33 11.08 34.60
N LEU A 332 17.28 10.41 35.24
CA LEU A 332 17.17 9.01 35.61
C LEU A 332 17.38 8.87 37.12
N ASN A 333 16.49 8.13 37.80
CA ASN A 333 16.75 7.62 39.15
C ASN A 333 17.81 6.50 39.08
N LEU A 334 19.00 6.79 38.55
CA LEU A 334 20.10 5.84 38.41
C LEU A 334 20.64 5.47 39.79
N SER A 335 21.02 4.21 39.97
CA SER A 335 21.84 3.80 41.10
C SER A 335 23.22 4.48 41.02
N ASN A 336 23.90 4.65 42.15
CA ASN A 336 25.28 5.16 42.20
C ASN A 336 26.26 4.36 41.32
N GLU A 337 25.92 3.12 40.95
CA GLU A 337 26.74 2.25 40.10
C GLU A 337 26.76 2.73 38.64
N MET A 338 25.62 3.15 38.09
CA MET A 338 25.56 3.69 36.72
C MET A 338 26.36 4.98 36.56
N LYS A 339 26.58 5.70 37.67
CA LYS A 339 27.47 6.86 37.71
C LYS A 339 28.93 6.47 37.51
N SER A 340 29.38 5.38 38.15
CA SER A 340 30.72 4.82 37.96
C SER A 340 30.92 4.38 36.51
N ILE A 341 29.94 3.66 35.95
CA ILE A 341 30.00 3.14 34.58
C ILE A 341 30.09 4.27 33.54
N LEU A 342 29.27 5.31 33.67
CA LEU A 342 29.29 6.45 32.75
C LEU A 342 30.56 7.30 32.90
N SER A 343 31.13 7.39 34.11
CA SER A 343 32.42 8.04 34.31
C SER A 343 33.57 7.22 33.73
N GLU A 344 33.57 5.90 33.90
CA GLU A 344 34.58 5.01 33.31
C GLU A 344 34.53 5.04 31.78
N LEU A 345 33.33 5.10 31.20
CA LEU A 345 33.14 5.24 29.75
C LEU A 345 33.78 6.53 29.21
N LYS A 346 33.73 7.63 29.96
CA LYS A 346 34.32 8.91 29.55
C LYS A 346 35.83 8.80 29.30
N ASP A 347 36.50 7.98 30.10
CA ASP A 347 37.95 7.80 30.04
C ASP A 347 38.37 6.77 28.97
N LYS A 348 37.41 6.08 28.33
CA LYS A 348 37.66 5.17 27.21
C LYS A 348 38.00 5.90 25.92
N GLU A 349 38.59 5.18 24.98
CA GLU A 349 38.91 5.73 23.67
C GLU A 349 37.66 5.87 22.79
N ALA A 350 37.41 7.11 22.32
CA ALA A 350 36.29 7.46 21.43
C ALA A 350 34.92 6.91 21.90
N PRO A 351 34.46 7.26 23.12
CA PRO A 351 33.24 6.73 23.69
C PRO A 351 32.02 7.22 22.93
N LYS A 352 31.02 6.33 22.79
CA LYS A 352 29.76 6.53 22.09
C LYS A 352 28.60 6.19 23.00
N LEU A 353 27.56 7.00 22.94
CA LEU A 353 26.30 6.73 23.65
C LEU A 353 25.14 6.79 22.67
N VAL A 354 24.28 5.79 22.75
CA VAL A 354 22.98 5.77 22.06
C VAL A 354 21.89 5.77 23.12
N MET A 355 20.93 6.68 22.97
CA MET A 355 19.84 6.86 23.94
C MET A 355 18.49 6.79 23.26
N ILE A 356 17.54 6.16 23.95
CA ILE A 356 16.11 6.23 23.61
C ILE A 356 15.43 7.04 24.72
N LYS A 357 14.69 8.08 24.34
CA LYS A 357 13.96 8.98 25.24
C LYS A 357 12.47 8.95 24.95
N ASP A 358 11.66 9.17 25.98
CA ASP A 358 10.24 9.49 25.85
C ASP A 358 10.10 10.90 25.29
N SER A 359 9.52 11.06 24.10
CA SER A 359 9.39 12.35 23.42
C SER A 359 8.53 13.38 24.17
N LYS A 360 7.59 12.92 25.01
CA LYS A 360 6.70 13.81 25.80
C LYS A 360 7.30 14.19 27.13
N LYS A 361 7.92 13.22 27.81
CA LYS A 361 8.44 13.40 29.17
C LYS A 361 9.92 13.74 29.20
N SER A 362 10.60 13.67 28.06
CA SER A 362 12.07 13.75 27.95
C SER A 362 12.79 12.79 28.89
N LYS A 363 12.12 11.69 29.28
CA LYS A 363 12.66 10.69 30.20
C LYS A 363 13.45 9.66 29.40
N ILE A 364 14.67 9.35 29.81
CA ILE A 364 15.47 8.32 29.16
C ILE A 364 14.88 6.94 29.50
N LEU A 365 14.69 6.12 28.47
CA LEU A 365 14.10 4.79 28.55
C LEU A 365 15.14 3.67 28.38
N ALA A 366 16.13 3.90 27.52
CA ALA A 366 17.23 2.97 27.29
C ALA A 366 18.53 3.69 26.92
N ILE A 367 19.67 3.09 27.27
CA ILE A 367 21.02 3.56 26.95
C ILE A 367 21.86 2.37 26.50
N ALA A 368 22.61 2.53 25.42
CA ALA A 368 23.73 1.67 25.06
C ALA A 368 25.04 2.47 25.13
N ALA A 369 25.99 1.96 25.91
CA ALA A 369 27.34 2.48 26.04
C ALA A 369 28.30 1.67 25.18
N MET A 370 29.11 2.36 24.38
CA MET A 370 30.07 1.73 23.50
C MET A 370 31.36 2.53 23.43
N HIS A 371 32.47 1.87 23.09
CA HIS A 371 33.72 2.56 22.80
C HIS A 371 34.55 1.82 21.75
N TRP A 372 35.48 2.53 21.12
CA TRP A 372 36.37 1.94 20.14
C TRP A 372 37.54 1.26 20.84
N VAL A 373 37.87 0.04 20.42
CA VAL A 373 39.05 -0.67 20.91
C VAL A 373 39.99 -0.96 19.75
N ARG A 374 41.24 -0.50 19.90
CA ARG A 374 42.32 -0.82 18.99
C ARG A 374 42.85 -2.23 19.24
N SER A 375 43.31 -2.88 18.18
CA SER A 375 43.80 -4.27 18.24
C SER A 375 45.00 -4.48 19.18
N ASN A 376 45.79 -3.43 19.45
CA ASN A 376 46.91 -3.47 20.40
C ASN A 376 46.44 -3.45 21.87
N ASN A 377 45.28 -2.87 22.17
CA ASN A 377 44.76 -2.69 23.54
C ASN A 377 43.73 -3.76 23.96
N LEU A 378 43.51 -4.80 23.15
CA LEU A 378 42.51 -5.83 23.41
C LEU A 378 42.70 -6.58 24.74
N TYR A 379 43.96 -6.82 25.13
CA TYR A 379 44.24 -7.53 26.38
C TYR A 379 43.88 -6.68 27.60
N ASP A 380 44.22 -5.39 27.57
CA ASP A 380 43.92 -4.47 28.67
C ASP A 380 42.41 -4.32 28.90
N GLU A 381 41.63 -4.42 27.83
CA GLU A 381 40.17 -4.34 27.89
C GLU A 381 39.51 -5.60 28.45
N VAL A 382 39.86 -6.78 27.91
CA VAL A 382 39.15 -8.03 28.24
C VAL A 382 39.77 -8.75 29.45
N LYS A 383 41.05 -8.49 29.73
CA LYS A 383 41.90 -9.12 30.76
C LYS A 383 41.92 -10.65 30.68
N ASP A 384 41.83 -11.21 29.48
CA ASP A 384 41.87 -12.65 29.19
C ASP A 384 42.63 -12.90 27.89
N GLU A 385 43.70 -13.69 27.97
CA GLU A 385 44.56 -14.00 26.82
C GLU A 385 43.83 -14.80 25.73
N ASN A 386 42.99 -15.77 26.12
CA ASN A 386 42.28 -16.63 25.18
C ASN A 386 41.28 -15.81 24.36
N ILE A 387 40.52 -14.94 25.04
CA ILE A 387 39.54 -14.07 24.39
C ILE A 387 40.24 -13.03 23.51
N SER A 388 41.34 -12.43 24.00
CA SER A 388 42.13 -11.47 23.22
C SER A 388 42.69 -12.11 21.94
N ARG A 389 43.21 -13.34 22.01
CA ARG A 389 43.70 -14.10 20.85
C ARG A 389 42.56 -14.48 19.90
N ALA A 390 41.42 -14.93 20.41
CA ALA A 390 40.25 -15.22 19.60
C ALA A 390 39.77 -13.98 18.83
N LEU A 391 39.61 -12.84 19.51
CA LEU A 391 39.22 -11.57 18.88
C LEU A 391 40.19 -11.15 17.79
N ARG A 392 41.50 -11.25 17.99
CA ARG A 392 42.51 -10.94 16.96
C ARG A 392 42.41 -11.84 15.73
N SER A 393 41.99 -13.09 15.90
CA SER A 393 41.83 -14.04 14.79
C SER A 393 40.51 -13.84 14.03
N LEU A 394 39.47 -13.35 14.71
CA LEU A 394 38.12 -13.20 14.16
C LEU A 394 37.88 -11.81 13.53
N SER A 395 38.53 -10.76 14.04
CA SER A 395 38.32 -9.39 13.56
C SER A 395 39.28 -9.02 12.43
N THR A 396 38.73 -8.47 11.35
CA THR A 396 39.51 -7.98 10.19
C THR A 396 39.63 -6.45 10.15
N GLY A 397 38.97 -5.72 11.05
CA GLY A 397 38.92 -4.26 11.06
C GLY A 397 38.56 -3.66 12.42
N ARG A 398 37.99 -2.44 12.40
CA ARG A 398 37.68 -1.68 13.63
C ARG A 398 36.67 -2.41 14.51
N MET A 399 36.99 -2.58 15.79
CA MET A 399 36.14 -3.22 16.80
C MET A 399 35.47 -2.18 17.67
N ILE A 400 34.16 -2.29 17.84
CA ILE A 400 33.42 -1.54 18.86
C ILE A 400 33.05 -2.46 20.01
N PHE A 401 33.33 -2.02 21.23
CA PHE A 401 32.93 -2.72 22.44
C PHE A 401 31.61 -2.12 22.92
N ILE A 402 30.67 -2.98 23.29
CA ILE A 402 29.41 -2.62 23.94
C ILE A 402 29.59 -2.92 25.42
N ASP A 403 29.82 -1.87 26.19
CA ASP A 403 30.12 -1.89 27.63
C ASP A 403 28.88 -2.24 28.47
N GLY A 404 27.70 -2.09 27.89
CA GLY A 404 26.44 -2.38 28.56
C GLY A 404 25.22 -1.76 27.92
N ILE A 405 24.06 -2.37 28.18
CA ILE A 405 22.75 -1.85 27.80
C ILE A 405 21.88 -1.74 29.04
N TYR A 406 21.44 -0.52 29.32
CA TYR A 406 20.55 -0.20 30.43
C TYR A 406 19.14 0.10 29.92
N VAL A 407 18.11 -0.45 30.57
CA VAL A 407 16.69 -0.20 30.30
C VAL A 407 15.97 0.02 31.63
N THR A 408 15.21 1.11 31.75
CA THR A 408 14.63 1.56 33.04
C THR A 408 13.55 0.63 33.62
N ASP A 409 12.82 -0.10 32.77
CA ASP A 409 11.76 -1.04 33.19
C ASP A 409 11.65 -2.18 32.15
N ARG A 410 12.43 -3.25 32.37
CA ARG A 410 12.55 -4.37 31.44
C ARG A 410 11.23 -5.15 31.28
N GLU A 411 10.40 -5.21 32.31
CA GLU A 411 9.12 -5.94 32.26
C GLU A 411 8.07 -5.21 31.42
N LYS A 412 8.00 -3.89 31.57
CA LYS A 412 7.07 -3.05 30.81
C LYS A 412 7.49 -2.88 29.36
N TYR A 413 8.80 -2.81 29.09
CA TYR A 413 9.36 -2.49 27.78
C TYR A 413 10.19 -3.64 27.18
N LYS A 414 9.58 -4.82 27.05
CA LYS A 414 10.26 -6.05 26.58
C LYS A 414 10.98 -5.92 25.22
N PHE A 415 10.53 -5.00 24.37
CA PHE A 415 11.09 -4.79 23.02
C PHE A 415 12.20 -3.72 22.98
N LEU A 416 12.39 -2.92 24.04
CA LEU A 416 13.39 -1.84 24.01
C LEU A 416 14.82 -2.38 23.95
N GLU A 417 15.12 -3.54 24.55
CA GLU A 417 16.45 -4.17 24.48
C GLU A 417 16.86 -4.46 23.02
N GLN A 418 15.92 -4.99 22.22
CA GLN A 418 16.17 -5.25 20.80
C GLN A 418 16.29 -3.95 19.99
N ILE A 419 15.45 -2.94 20.28
CA ILE A 419 15.50 -1.65 19.59
C ILE A 419 16.85 -0.97 19.87
N ILE A 420 17.24 -0.78 21.13
CA ILE A 420 18.49 -0.09 21.46
C ILE A 420 19.73 -0.82 20.92
N LEU A 421 19.75 -2.16 20.95
CA LEU A 421 20.82 -2.94 20.34
C LEU A 421 20.90 -2.70 18.82
N THR A 422 19.76 -2.74 18.13
CA THR A 422 19.70 -2.48 16.68
C THR A 422 20.16 -1.06 16.34
N GLU A 423 19.76 -0.08 17.13
CA GLU A 423 20.17 1.32 16.98
C GLU A 423 21.67 1.52 17.17
N ALA A 424 22.24 0.90 18.21
CA ALA A 424 23.67 0.96 18.51
C ALA A 424 24.51 0.31 17.41
N LEU A 425 24.12 -0.88 16.94
CA LEU A 425 24.83 -1.61 15.89
C LEU A 425 24.69 -0.93 14.52
N ALA A 426 23.49 -0.46 14.15
CA ALA A 426 23.28 0.27 12.90
C ALA A 426 24.10 1.57 12.87
N TYR A 427 24.18 2.28 14.01
CA TYR A 427 25.06 3.43 14.18
C TYR A 427 26.52 3.06 13.96
N ALA A 428 27.02 2.00 14.62
CA ALA A 428 28.39 1.54 14.47
C ALA A 428 28.72 1.15 13.01
N ILE A 429 27.83 0.46 12.31
CA ILE A 429 28.00 0.10 10.90
C ILE A 429 28.10 1.34 10.01
N SER A 430 27.30 2.39 10.27
CA SER A 430 27.36 3.65 9.51
C SER A 430 28.68 4.42 9.68
N LYS A 431 29.47 4.07 10.70
CA LYS A 431 30.80 4.63 11.01
C LYS A 431 31.93 3.64 10.71
N ASP A 432 31.67 2.62 9.87
CA ASP A 432 32.58 1.54 9.45
C ASP A 432 33.32 0.80 10.59
N TYR A 433 32.60 0.50 11.67
CA TYR A 433 32.98 -0.57 12.58
C TYR A 433 32.62 -1.93 11.96
N GLU A 434 33.57 -2.85 11.93
CA GLU A 434 33.43 -4.15 11.23
C GLU A 434 33.12 -5.30 12.19
N TYR A 435 33.33 -5.11 13.48
CA TYR A 435 33.17 -6.14 14.49
C TYR A 435 32.65 -5.53 15.79
N ALA A 436 31.71 -6.20 16.46
CA ALA A 436 31.18 -5.77 17.74
C ALA A 436 31.46 -6.82 18.81
N VAL A 437 31.81 -6.38 20.01
CA VAL A 437 32.07 -7.22 21.18
C VAL A 437 31.21 -6.74 22.34
N PHE A 438 30.32 -7.58 22.84
CA PHE A 438 29.60 -7.31 24.08
C PHE A 438 30.42 -7.85 25.24
N ASN A 439 30.91 -6.94 26.08
CA ASN A 439 31.69 -7.23 27.27
C ASN A 439 31.18 -6.33 28.40
N PRO A 440 30.07 -6.70 29.07
CA PRO A 440 29.44 -5.80 30.01
C PRO A 440 30.35 -5.55 31.22
N CYS A 441 30.58 -4.28 31.56
CA CYS A 441 31.42 -3.91 32.71
C CYS A 441 30.80 -4.34 34.06
N HIS A 442 29.48 -4.52 34.09
CA HIS A 442 28.74 -4.88 35.29
C HIS A 442 27.52 -5.75 34.95
N SER A 443 27.15 -6.66 35.85
CA SER A 443 26.06 -7.63 35.63
C SER A 443 24.69 -6.97 35.42
N SER A 444 24.43 -5.81 36.05
CA SER A 444 23.18 -5.05 35.90
C SER A 444 22.96 -4.45 34.49
N LEU A 445 24.03 -4.31 33.70
CA LEU A 445 24.01 -3.85 32.31
C LEU A 445 23.74 -4.98 31.30
N SER A 446 23.55 -6.20 31.80
CA SER A 446 23.21 -7.37 31.01
C SER A 446 21.90 -7.98 31.54
N SER A 447 21.22 -8.76 30.69
CA SER A 447 20.08 -9.58 31.06
C SER A 447 20.13 -10.88 30.27
N SER A 448 19.51 -11.94 30.79
CA SER A 448 19.36 -13.20 30.05
C SER A 448 18.63 -12.98 28.72
N THR A 449 17.59 -12.15 28.73
CA THR A 449 16.85 -11.76 27.51
C THR A 449 17.75 -11.07 26.48
N LEU A 450 18.63 -10.15 26.90
CA LEU A 450 19.55 -9.47 25.99
C LEU A 450 20.56 -10.44 25.38
N VAL A 451 21.09 -11.37 26.18
CA VAL A 451 22.00 -12.42 25.72
C VAL A 451 21.31 -13.33 24.70
N GLU A 452 20.06 -13.76 24.97
CA GLU A 452 19.25 -14.50 24.00
C GLU A 452 19.08 -13.74 22.68
N ILE A 453 18.76 -12.43 22.76
CA ILE A 453 18.61 -11.58 21.58
C ILE A 453 19.92 -11.52 20.78
N MET A 454 21.05 -11.27 21.44
CA MET A 454 22.36 -11.21 20.79
C MET A 454 22.70 -12.53 20.09
N LEU A 455 22.52 -13.67 20.77
CA LEU A 455 22.75 -14.99 20.17
C LEU A 455 21.85 -15.22 18.95
N SER A 456 20.58 -14.84 19.03
CA SER A 456 19.65 -14.93 17.90
C SER A 456 19.98 -13.98 16.74
N GLN A 457 20.80 -12.96 16.97
CA GLN A 457 21.27 -12.00 15.97
C GLN A 457 22.68 -12.32 15.45
N GLY A 458 23.18 -13.54 15.71
CA GLY A 458 24.44 -14.03 15.16
C GLY A 458 25.67 -13.81 16.06
N PHE A 459 25.50 -13.26 17.26
CA PHE A 459 26.60 -13.22 18.22
C PHE A 459 26.99 -14.63 18.67
N VAL A 460 28.29 -14.85 18.83
CA VAL A 460 28.85 -16.09 19.36
C VAL A 460 29.49 -15.85 20.72
N ASN A 461 29.37 -16.81 21.62
CA ASN A 461 30.06 -16.75 22.91
C ASN A 461 31.53 -17.09 22.72
N ILE A 462 32.40 -16.15 23.07
CA ILE A 462 33.86 -16.28 23.04
C ILE A 462 34.46 -16.24 24.44
N GLY A 463 33.62 -16.12 25.48
CA GLY A 463 34.04 -16.10 26.87
C GLY A 463 34.40 -17.48 27.42
N SER A 464 35.26 -17.46 28.44
CA SER A 464 35.64 -18.61 29.25
C SER A 464 34.44 -19.11 30.07
N GLU A 465 34.25 -20.43 30.22
CA GLU A 465 33.13 -21.02 31.01
C GLU A 465 33.05 -20.52 32.46
N ASN A 466 34.16 -19.98 32.99
CA ASN A 466 34.30 -19.51 34.36
C ASN A 466 34.05 -17.99 34.59
N LYS A 467 33.67 -17.21 33.55
CA LYS A 467 33.33 -15.79 33.73
C LYS A 467 31.86 -15.62 34.15
N GLU A 468 31.61 -14.78 35.16
CA GLU A 468 30.26 -14.44 35.64
C GLU A 468 29.40 -13.71 34.58
N SER A 469 30.03 -13.05 33.60
CA SER A 469 29.34 -12.33 32.51
C SER A 469 29.77 -12.85 31.13
N PRO A 470 28.81 -13.07 30.20
CA PRO A 470 29.12 -13.60 28.88
C PRO A 470 29.87 -12.58 28.04
N VAL A 471 30.93 -13.02 27.37
CA VAL A 471 31.62 -12.21 26.35
C VAL A 471 31.16 -12.71 24.99
N LEU A 472 30.39 -11.88 24.30
CA LEU A 472 29.82 -12.22 23.00
C LEU A 472 30.46 -11.38 21.91
N ALA A 473 30.60 -11.91 20.71
CA ALA A 473 31.11 -11.14 19.59
C ALA A 473 30.40 -11.48 18.28
N VAL A 474 30.40 -10.54 17.33
CA VAL A 474 29.75 -10.72 16.02
C VAL A 474 30.48 -9.97 14.92
N ASN A 475 30.50 -10.56 13.72
CA ASN A 475 30.97 -9.91 12.51
C ASN A 475 29.90 -8.99 11.91
N MET A 476 30.21 -7.71 11.77
CA MET A 476 29.35 -6.68 11.17
C MET A 476 29.81 -6.25 9.77
N THR A 477 30.84 -6.88 9.20
CA THR A 477 31.44 -6.50 7.91
C THR A 477 30.40 -6.51 6.80
N SER A 478 29.55 -7.53 6.74
CA SER A 478 28.48 -7.65 5.77
C SER A 478 27.20 -8.21 6.41
N PRO A 479 26.40 -7.37 7.09
CA PRO A 479 25.28 -7.83 7.89
C PRO A 479 24.10 -8.28 7.02
N CYS A 480 23.29 -9.17 7.58
CA CYS A 480 21.96 -9.53 7.12
C CYS A 480 20.92 -8.61 7.77
N ILE A 481 19.80 -8.37 7.10
CA ILE A 481 18.70 -7.55 7.64
C ILE A 481 17.40 -8.36 7.70
N LEU A 482 16.66 -8.21 8.79
CA LEU A 482 15.27 -8.65 8.93
C LEU A 482 14.38 -7.46 9.30
N ASN A 483 13.41 -7.13 8.44
CA ASN A 483 12.37 -6.15 8.73
C ASN A 483 11.20 -6.85 9.43
N LEU A 484 10.88 -6.44 10.65
CA LEU A 484 9.80 -7.00 11.47
C LEU A 484 8.47 -6.30 11.15
N ASP A 485 7.81 -6.72 10.07
CA ASP A 485 6.68 -6.02 9.44
C ASP A 485 5.38 -6.83 9.35
N VAL A 486 5.31 -8.03 9.96
CA VAL A 486 4.07 -8.86 9.91
C VAL A 486 2.88 -8.18 10.59
N GLU A 487 3.11 -7.30 11.57
CA GLU A 487 2.03 -6.57 12.23
C GLU A 487 1.38 -5.52 11.32
N ASN A 488 2.08 -5.03 10.29
CA ASN A 488 1.59 -3.97 9.41
C ASN A 488 0.49 -4.45 8.46
N ILE A 489 0.47 -5.74 8.15
CA ILE A 489 -0.53 -6.33 7.25
C ILE A 489 -1.83 -6.67 7.98
N LEU A 490 -1.83 -6.69 9.32
CA LEU A 490 -3.00 -7.01 10.15
C LEU A 490 -3.93 -5.80 10.32
N LYS A 491 -5.24 -6.05 10.27
CA LYS A 491 -6.29 -5.07 10.54
C LYS A 491 -6.59 -4.98 12.04
N GLU A 492 -7.17 -3.86 12.47
CA GLU A 492 -7.75 -3.77 13.82
C GLU A 492 -9.04 -4.60 13.92
N PRO A 493 -9.32 -5.25 15.07
CA PRO A 493 -8.58 -5.22 16.34
C PRO A 493 -7.43 -6.24 16.44
N PHE A 494 -7.15 -7.01 15.39
CA PHE A 494 -6.16 -8.10 15.42
C PHE A 494 -4.73 -7.59 15.58
N ARG A 495 -4.41 -6.47 14.94
CA ARG A 495 -3.10 -5.80 15.06
C ARG A 495 -2.79 -5.41 16.52
N SER A 496 -3.77 -4.88 17.26
CA SER A 496 -3.58 -4.46 18.66
C SER A 496 -3.79 -5.58 19.70
N ASN A 497 -4.27 -6.76 19.29
CA ASN A 497 -4.55 -7.87 20.21
C ASN A 497 -3.25 -8.43 20.84
N SER A 498 -3.18 -8.39 22.18
CA SER A 498 -2.00 -8.80 22.95
C SER A 498 -1.66 -10.28 22.77
N LYS A 499 -2.64 -11.18 22.61
CA LYS A 499 -2.39 -12.61 22.39
C LYS A 499 -1.70 -12.85 21.04
N ILE A 500 -2.15 -12.15 20.00
CA ILE A 500 -1.56 -12.23 18.66
C ILE A 500 -0.13 -11.68 18.70
N LYS A 501 0.09 -10.51 19.31
CA LYS A 501 1.43 -9.93 19.49
C LYS A 501 2.38 -10.86 20.23
N ASN A 502 1.91 -11.54 21.28
CA ASN A 502 2.73 -12.49 22.03
C ASN A 502 3.17 -13.68 21.16
N VAL A 503 2.27 -14.24 20.34
CA VAL A 503 2.60 -15.32 19.40
C VAL A 503 3.62 -14.82 18.37
N ILE A 504 3.38 -13.65 17.75
CA ILE A 504 4.31 -13.05 16.77
C ILE A 504 5.71 -12.87 17.39
N ASN A 505 5.79 -12.29 18.59
CA ASN A 505 7.08 -12.05 19.26
C ASN A 505 7.82 -13.34 19.60
N TYR A 506 7.11 -14.40 19.99
CA TYR A 506 7.72 -15.71 20.21
C TYR A 506 8.24 -16.31 18.90
N ARG A 507 7.44 -16.28 17.82
CA ARG A 507 7.80 -16.81 16.50
C ARG A 507 8.96 -16.04 15.86
N ARG A 508 9.08 -14.73 16.12
CA ARG A 508 10.25 -13.92 15.72
C ARG A 508 11.56 -14.43 16.29
N LYS A 509 11.59 -14.89 17.56
CA LYS A 509 12.80 -15.48 18.15
C LYS A 509 13.26 -16.72 17.38
N LEU A 510 12.31 -17.59 17.01
CA LEU A 510 12.61 -18.80 16.22
C LEU A 510 13.11 -18.44 14.82
N LEU A 511 12.48 -17.45 14.17
CA LEU A 511 12.91 -16.96 12.86
C LEU A 511 14.33 -16.38 12.89
N GLN A 512 14.64 -15.54 13.88
CA GLN A 512 15.97 -14.97 14.08
C GLN A 512 17.02 -16.07 14.30
N GLY A 513 16.70 -17.07 15.12
CA GLY A 513 17.54 -18.26 15.30
C GLY A 513 17.77 -19.07 14.02
N ALA A 514 16.76 -19.22 13.17
CA ALA A 514 16.92 -19.91 11.88
C ALA A 514 17.77 -19.09 10.89
N LEU A 515 17.55 -17.77 10.83
CA LEU A 515 18.29 -16.86 9.95
C LEU A 515 19.77 -16.73 10.34
N SER A 516 20.08 -16.63 11.64
CA SER A 516 21.46 -16.57 12.13
C SER A 516 22.25 -17.85 11.82
N LYS A 517 21.59 -19.01 11.73
CA LYS A 517 22.22 -20.27 11.30
C LYS A 517 22.55 -20.31 9.80
N LEU A 518 21.90 -19.50 8.96
CA LEU A 518 22.24 -19.42 7.53
C LEU A 518 23.67 -18.92 7.34
N TYR A 519 24.09 -17.95 8.16
CA TYR A 519 25.42 -17.34 8.14
C TYR A 519 25.96 -17.20 9.58
N PRO A 520 26.59 -18.26 10.12
CA PRO A 520 27.11 -18.25 11.48
C PRO A 520 28.14 -17.13 11.72
N ASN A 521 28.11 -16.53 12.91
CA ASN A 521 28.96 -15.39 13.32
C ASN A 521 28.79 -14.10 12.49
N GLU A 522 27.76 -14.00 11.65
CA GLU A 522 27.42 -12.76 10.95
C GLU A 522 26.20 -12.09 11.55
N LEU A 523 26.27 -10.76 11.66
CA LEU A 523 25.21 -9.99 12.28
C LEU A 523 23.90 -10.04 11.48
N LEU A 524 22.81 -10.36 12.17
CA LEU A 524 21.44 -10.17 11.71
C LEU A 524 20.82 -8.94 12.39
N LEU A 525 20.75 -7.83 11.68
CA LEU A 525 20.08 -6.60 12.13
C LEU A 525 18.57 -6.73 11.97
N CYS A 526 17.82 -6.51 13.05
CA CYS A 526 16.37 -6.65 13.08
C CYS A 526 15.69 -5.29 13.26
N PHE A 527 15.12 -4.71 12.21
CA PHE A 527 14.45 -3.41 12.29
C PHE A 527 12.99 -3.55 12.70
N ASN A 528 12.61 -2.79 13.73
CA ASN A 528 11.21 -2.63 14.10
C ASN A 528 10.54 -1.65 13.12
N SER A 529 9.44 -2.07 12.49
CA SER A 529 8.78 -1.26 11.47
C SER A 529 8.17 0.03 12.00
N GLU A 530 7.70 0.06 13.25
CA GLU A 530 7.12 1.27 13.84
C GLU A 530 8.20 2.33 14.08
N VAL A 531 9.36 1.93 14.60
CA VAL A 531 10.53 2.82 14.75
C VAL A 531 10.99 3.36 13.40
N LEU A 532 11.04 2.50 12.39
CA LEU A 532 11.42 2.88 11.02
C LEU A 532 10.46 3.93 10.45
N HIS A 533 9.15 3.71 10.56
CA HIS A 533 8.12 4.65 10.08
C HIS A 533 8.20 5.99 10.82
N GLN A 534 8.39 5.98 12.14
CA GLN A 534 8.50 7.19 12.96
C GLN A 534 9.70 8.04 12.56
N LYS A 535 10.88 7.44 12.41
CA LYS A 535 12.08 8.14 11.96
C LYS A 535 11.96 8.65 10.52
N MET A 536 11.33 7.87 9.64
CA MET A 536 11.06 8.29 8.26
C MET A 536 10.19 9.55 8.23
N ILE A 537 9.12 9.59 9.00
CA ILE A 537 8.22 10.75 9.08
C ILE A 537 8.96 11.98 9.58
N ARG A 538 9.80 11.85 10.61
CA ARG A 538 10.62 12.97 11.10
C ARG A 538 11.51 13.52 10.00
N ASN A 539 12.26 12.65 9.32
CA ASN A 539 13.13 13.07 8.22
C ASN A 539 12.36 13.81 7.11
N ILE A 540 11.15 13.35 6.75
CA ILE A 540 10.33 14.01 5.74
C ILE A 540 9.79 15.36 6.24
N CYS A 541 9.29 15.42 7.47
CA CYS A 541 8.77 16.66 8.06
C CYS A 541 9.86 17.73 8.22
N ASP A 542 11.06 17.33 8.68
CA ASP A 542 12.21 18.22 8.84
C ASP A 542 12.66 18.78 7.48
N GLU A 543 12.75 17.93 6.45
CA GLU A 543 13.09 18.35 5.09
C GLU A 543 12.03 19.27 4.48
N ASN A 544 10.74 19.05 4.77
CA ASN A 544 9.64 19.91 4.31
C ASN A 544 9.44 21.16 5.19
N SER A 545 10.27 21.37 6.22
CA SER A 545 10.20 22.49 7.17
C SER A 545 8.84 22.63 7.88
N ILE A 546 8.25 21.50 8.28
CA ILE A 546 6.94 21.43 8.95
C ILE A 546 7.03 20.66 10.27
N SER A 547 6.03 20.85 11.11
CA SER A 547 5.93 20.09 12.36
C SER A 547 5.53 18.64 12.10
N THR A 548 6.09 17.73 12.89
CA THR A 548 5.68 16.32 12.99
C THR A 548 4.32 16.14 13.66
N TYR A 549 3.70 17.21 14.19
CA TYR A 549 2.37 17.18 14.80
C TYR A 549 1.36 17.83 13.85
N VAL A 550 0.20 17.19 13.67
CA VAL A 550 -0.88 17.76 12.83
C VAL A 550 -1.35 19.07 13.43
N LYS A 551 -1.14 20.18 12.72
CA LYS A 551 -1.57 21.51 13.16
C LYS A 551 -3.07 21.70 12.89
N ALA A 552 -3.72 22.51 13.73
CA ALA A 552 -5.10 22.94 13.48
C ALA A 552 -5.21 23.88 12.27
N SER A 553 -4.16 24.66 12.00
CA SER A 553 -3.99 25.36 10.72
C SER A 553 -3.64 24.34 9.65
N LYS A 554 -4.44 24.27 8.57
CA LYS A 554 -4.20 23.38 7.42
C LYS A 554 -3.08 23.92 6.52
N GLU A 555 -1.93 24.21 7.11
CA GLU A 555 -0.73 24.60 6.37
C GLU A 555 0.04 23.32 6.00
N TYR A 556 0.15 23.08 4.70
CA TYR A 556 0.89 21.95 4.17
C TYR A 556 2.26 22.41 3.71
N GLY A 557 3.27 21.56 3.91
CA GLY A 557 4.59 21.79 3.32
C GLY A 557 4.52 21.88 1.79
N GLU A 558 5.57 22.43 1.19
CA GLU A 558 5.63 22.67 -0.26
C GLU A 558 5.60 21.35 -1.03
N ALA A 559 6.45 20.40 -0.63
CA ALA A 559 6.58 19.11 -1.28
C ALA A 559 5.50 18.11 -0.82
N MET A 560 5.10 17.26 -1.75
CA MET A 560 4.22 16.11 -1.52
C MET A 560 5.06 14.87 -1.16
N CYS A 561 4.57 14.05 -0.23
CA CYS A 561 5.11 12.72 0.02
C CYS A 561 4.47 11.70 -0.93
N VAL A 562 5.30 10.98 -1.69
CA VAL A 562 4.91 9.92 -2.62
C VAL A 562 5.60 8.61 -2.25
N PRO A 563 4.99 7.81 -1.36
CA PRO A 563 5.43 6.44 -1.12
C PRO A 563 5.30 5.61 -2.40
N TYR A 564 6.34 4.89 -2.82
CA TYR A 564 6.32 4.02 -4.00
C TYR A 564 6.66 2.55 -3.72
N GLY A 565 6.88 2.23 -2.44
CA GLY A 565 6.96 0.87 -1.91
C GLY A 565 6.00 0.67 -0.74
N ASP A 566 6.33 -0.26 0.15
CA ASP A 566 5.41 -0.74 1.19
C ASP A 566 5.39 0.14 2.46
N ILE A 567 6.35 1.07 2.59
CA ILE A 567 6.45 1.98 3.74
C ILE A 567 5.55 3.20 3.54
N LEU A 568 4.81 3.60 4.57
CA LEU A 568 3.92 4.78 4.59
C LEU A 568 2.83 4.82 3.49
N ASP A 569 2.61 3.74 2.72
CA ASP A 569 1.60 3.70 1.64
C ASP A 569 0.17 3.96 2.16
N ARG A 570 -0.08 3.63 3.43
CA ARG A 570 -1.37 3.72 4.13
C ARG A 570 -1.41 4.75 5.25
N ASP A 571 -0.28 5.39 5.50
CA ASP A 571 -0.15 6.37 6.56
C ASP A 571 -0.21 7.79 5.98
N LEU A 572 -0.66 8.74 6.80
CA LEU A 572 -0.55 10.15 6.49
C LEU A 572 0.71 10.73 7.13
N VAL A 573 1.55 11.36 6.31
CA VAL A 573 2.63 12.18 6.83
C VAL A 573 2.03 13.50 7.37
N PRO A 574 2.25 13.86 8.64
CA PRO A 574 1.71 15.08 9.24
C PRO A 574 2.02 16.32 8.41
N ASN A 575 1.01 17.17 8.22
CA ASN A 575 1.08 18.44 7.46
C ASN A 575 1.72 18.30 6.06
N THR A 576 1.65 17.11 5.44
CA THR A 576 2.19 16.85 4.11
C THR A 576 1.12 16.15 3.26
N VAL A 577 0.89 16.65 2.05
CA VAL A 577 0.03 15.95 1.09
C VAL A 577 0.68 14.59 0.77
N THR A 578 -0.03 13.48 1.02
CA THR A 578 0.55 12.13 0.94
C THR A 578 -0.24 11.25 -0.03
N LYS A 579 0.31 11.00 -1.24
CA LYS A 579 -0.33 10.18 -2.28
C LYS A 579 0.59 9.09 -2.78
N SER A 580 0.11 7.85 -2.74
CA SER A 580 0.95 6.67 -2.96
C SER A 580 1.04 6.28 -4.45
N LEU A 581 2.28 6.04 -4.86
CA LEU A 581 2.86 5.10 -5.81
C LEU A 581 2.45 3.62 -5.83
N HIS A 582 1.30 3.21 -6.36
CA HIS A 582 0.90 1.79 -6.26
C HIS A 582 1.66 0.91 -7.28
N THR A 583 2.81 0.39 -6.86
CA THR A 583 3.63 -0.58 -7.60
C THR A 583 3.52 -1.99 -7.03
N GLU A 584 3.72 -2.99 -7.88
CA GLU A 584 3.84 -4.39 -7.48
C GLU A 584 4.99 -5.05 -8.23
N LYS A 585 5.67 -5.97 -7.56
CA LYS A 585 6.72 -6.79 -8.16
C LYS A 585 6.12 -8.12 -8.59
N TYR A 586 6.12 -8.36 -9.89
CA TYR A 586 5.54 -9.54 -10.50
C TYR A 586 6.61 -10.52 -10.98
N TYR A 587 6.61 -11.74 -10.45
CA TYR A 587 7.37 -12.84 -11.03
C TYR A 587 6.60 -13.51 -12.15
N CYS A 588 7.36 -13.97 -13.15
CA CYS A 588 6.86 -14.96 -14.09
C CYS A 588 6.62 -16.28 -13.36
N GLY A 589 5.71 -17.11 -13.88
CA GLY A 589 5.36 -18.39 -13.24
C GLY A 589 6.50 -19.39 -13.09
N ASP A 590 7.65 -19.18 -13.74
CA ASP A 590 8.88 -19.98 -13.62
C ASP A 590 9.89 -19.42 -12.61
N MET A 591 9.59 -18.26 -11.99
CA MET A 591 10.43 -17.54 -11.04
C MET A 591 11.78 -17.03 -11.56
N LYS A 592 12.07 -17.16 -12.87
CA LYS A 592 13.38 -16.75 -13.43
C LYS A 592 13.46 -15.25 -13.67
N ASN A 593 12.35 -14.66 -14.08
CA ASN A 593 12.25 -13.25 -14.44
C ASN A 593 11.15 -12.56 -13.62
N PHE A 594 11.32 -11.26 -13.42
CA PHE A 594 10.30 -10.42 -12.80
C PHE A 594 10.30 -9.03 -13.44
N PHE A 595 9.21 -8.29 -13.25
CA PHE A 595 9.10 -6.88 -13.61
C PHE A 595 8.38 -6.11 -12.50
N ILE A 596 8.50 -4.78 -12.54
CA ILE A 596 7.73 -3.88 -11.66
C ILE A 596 6.60 -3.29 -12.50
N GLY A 597 5.37 -3.49 -12.07
CA GLY A 597 4.17 -2.96 -12.72
C GLY A 597 3.25 -2.25 -11.73
N GLU A 598 2.07 -1.85 -12.19
CA GLU A 598 1.01 -1.35 -11.32
C GLU A 598 0.43 -2.46 -10.42
N SER A 599 0.06 -2.11 -9.19
CA SER A 599 -0.67 -3.04 -8.32
C SER A 599 -2.06 -3.37 -8.92
N PRO A 600 -2.66 -4.53 -8.59
CA PRO A 600 -3.92 -4.96 -9.22
C PRO A 600 -5.04 -3.91 -9.14
N TYR A 601 -5.67 -3.66 -10.29
CA TYR A 601 -6.76 -2.69 -10.48
C TYR A 601 -6.44 -1.21 -10.18
N TYR A 602 -5.19 -0.86 -9.91
CA TYR A 602 -4.77 0.54 -9.89
C TYR A 602 -4.59 1.07 -11.32
N LEU A 603 -4.46 2.39 -11.45
CA LEU A 603 -4.12 3.01 -12.72
C LEU A 603 -2.76 2.50 -13.21
N SER A 604 -2.55 2.49 -14.53
CA SER A 604 -1.22 2.25 -15.11
C SER A 604 -0.20 3.22 -14.52
N LEU A 605 1.06 2.81 -14.42
CA LEU A 605 2.12 3.65 -13.85
C LEU A 605 2.19 5.04 -14.52
N ASN A 606 2.00 5.12 -15.84
CA ASN A 606 1.90 6.39 -16.58
C ASN A 606 0.74 7.27 -16.10
N ASN A 607 -0.46 6.71 -15.92
CA ASN A 607 -1.62 7.47 -15.46
C ASN A 607 -1.50 7.85 -13.97
N GLN A 608 -0.86 7.02 -13.13
CA GLN A 608 -0.51 7.39 -11.76
C GLN A 608 0.45 8.60 -11.73
N MET A 609 1.44 8.64 -12.63
CA MET A 609 2.36 9.78 -12.73
C MET A 609 1.67 11.05 -13.22
N LYS A 610 0.76 10.96 -14.21
CA LYS A 610 -0.08 12.11 -14.60
C LYS A 610 -0.91 12.63 -13.41
N MET A 611 -1.49 11.72 -12.63
CA MET A 611 -2.26 12.08 -11.43
C MET A 611 -1.39 12.78 -10.38
N ILE A 612 -0.16 12.32 -10.17
CA ILE A 612 0.80 13.00 -9.29
C ILE A 612 1.17 14.39 -9.85
N LYS A 613 1.44 14.52 -11.16
CA LYS A 613 1.72 15.80 -11.83
C LYS A 613 0.59 16.80 -11.62
N SER A 614 -0.66 16.35 -11.66
CA SER A 614 -1.86 17.19 -11.45
C SER A 614 -1.96 17.81 -10.05
N PHE A 615 -1.16 17.39 -9.06
CA PHE A 615 -1.05 18.12 -7.77
C PHE A 615 -0.22 19.41 -7.88
N ASN A 616 0.52 19.60 -8.98
CA ASN A 616 1.41 20.73 -9.25
C ASN A 616 2.36 21.04 -8.08
N ARG A 617 3.04 20.01 -7.58
CA ARG A 617 3.96 20.09 -6.43
C ARG A 617 5.23 19.29 -6.69
N PRO A 618 6.38 19.73 -6.17
CA PRO A 618 7.55 18.86 -6.09
C PRO A 618 7.27 17.66 -5.17
N ILE A 619 7.97 16.56 -5.40
CA ILE A 619 7.72 15.31 -4.66
C ILE A 619 8.95 14.82 -3.89
N PHE A 620 8.69 14.24 -2.73
CA PHE A 620 9.57 13.32 -2.02
C PHE A 620 9.14 11.89 -2.31
N LEU A 621 10.04 11.09 -2.90
CA LEU A 621 9.79 9.67 -3.13
C LEU A 621 10.21 8.86 -1.91
N VAL A 622 9.36 7.93 -1.45
CA VAL A 622 9.63 7.15 -0.23
C VAL A 622 9.55 5.63 -0.47
N ASP A 623 10.58 4.89 -0.05
CA ASP A 623 10.62 3.40 -0.11
C ASP A 623 11.29 2.80 1.13
N ASN A 624 11.06 1.52 1.38
CA ASN A 624 11.60 0.82 2.55
C ASN A 624 13.11 0.59 2.41
N ILE A 625 13.57 0.15 1.24
CA ILE A 625 14.98 -0.22 1.02
C ILE A 625 15.49 0.18 -0.36
N LEU A 626 16.67 0.79 -0.40
CA LEU A 626 17.37 1.11 -1.64
C LEU A 626 18.71 0.37 -1.74
N HIS A 627 18.71 -0.70 -2.54
CA HIS A 627 19.89 -1.53 -2.79
C HIS A 627 20.14 -1.82 -4.27
N LYS A 628 19.18 -2.46 -4.96
CA LYS A 628 19.28 -2.77 -6.41
C LYS A 628 18.49 -1.83 -7.31
N GLY A 629 17.75 -0.89 -6.74
CA GLY A 629 16.98 0.13 -7.45
C GLY A 629 15.99 -0.41 -8.49
N TYR A 630 15.40 -1.60 -8.30
CA TYR A 630 14.49 -2.20 -9.31
C TYR A 630 13.27 -1.33 -9.59
N ARG A 631 12.59 -0.84 -8.54
CA ARG A 631 11.44 0.06 -8.67
C ARG A 631 11.84 1.38 -9.33
N MET A 632 12.92 2.01 -8.86
CA MET A 632 13.42 3.25 -9.47
C MET A 632 13.79 3.08 -10.95
N ARG A 633 14.39 1.95 -11.36
CA ARG A 633 14.66 1.69 -12.79
C ARG A 633 13.39 1.64 -13.65
N ALA A 634 12.27 1.17 -13.09
CA ALA A 634 10.99 1.16 -13.79
C ALA A 634 10.30 2.54 -13.78
N LEU A 635 10.41 3.28 -12.66
CA LEU A 635 9.71 4.55 -12.46
C LEU A 635 10.45 5.77 -13.01
N ASP A 636 11.79 5.80 -12.96
CA ASP A 636 12.62 6.95 -13.33
C ASP A 636 12.40 7.42 -14.77
N PRO A 637 12.31 6.54 -15.80
CA PRO A 637 11.97 6.98 -17.15
C PRO A 637 10.61 7.66 -17.25
N ILE A 638 9.62 7.18 -16.48
CA ILE A 638 8.27 7.75 -16.46
C ILE A 638 8.28 9.11 -15.76
N LEU A 639 9.00 9.24 -14.65
CA LEU A 639 9.18 10.49 -13.92
C LEU A 639 9.80 11.58 -14.81
N ILE A 640 10.82 11.21 -15.61
CA ILE A 640 11.48 12.12 -16.55
C ILE A 640 10.52 12.50 -17.68
N ASN A 641 9.86 11.53 -18.32
CA ASN A 641 8.93 11.77 -19.42
C ASN A 641 7.72 12.62 -19.02
N GLN A 642 7.28 12.54 -17.76
CA GLN A 642 6.21 13.37 -17.22
C GLN A 642 6.71 14.68 -16.60
N GLU A 643 8.03 14.94 -16.61
CA GLU A 643 8.66 16.14 -16.07
C GLU A 643 8.33 16.36 -14.58
N ILE A 644 8.31 15.29 -13.79
CA ILE A 644 8.02 15.37 -12.36
C ILE A 644 9.26 15.84 -11.60
N ASN A 645 9.11 16.96 -10.87
CA ASN A 645 10.16 17.49 -10.01
C ASN A 645 10.32 16.64 -8.73
N VAL A 646 11.26 15.69 -8.76
CA VAL A 646 11.65 14.92 -7.58
C VAL A 646 12.72 15.69 -6.82
N LYS A 647 12.35 16.26 -5.66
CA LYS A 647 13.30 16.97 -4.79
C LYS A 647 14.31 16.01 -4.16
N LYS A 648 13.82 14.89 -3.61
CA LYS A 648 14.65 13.94 -2.86
C LYS A 648 13.98 12.57 -2.76
N ILE A 649 14.80 11.54 -2.62
CA ILE A 649 14.36 10.18 -2.30
C ILE A 649 14.69 9.92 -0.82
N HIS A 650 13.70 9.49 -0.04
CA HIS A 650 13.89 9.05 1.34
C HIS A 650 13.71 7.54 1.40
N CYS A 651 14.66 6.81 1.98
CA CYS A 651 14.52 5.36 2.15
C CYS A 651 14.78 4.90 3.58
N GLY A 652 14.11 3.82 4.00
CA GLY A 652 14.32 3.27 5.34
C GLY A 652 15.76 2.81 5.52
N ILE A 653 16.20 1.92 4.64
CA ILE A 653 17.56 1.37 4.62
C ILE A 653 18.22 1.71 3.28
N LEU A 654 19.39 2.32 3.33
CA LEU A 654 20.24 2.60 2.18
C LEU A 654 21.52 1.79 2.24
N SER A 655 21.84 1.09 1.16
CA SER A 655 23.14 0.44 1.02
C SER A 655 24.14 1.27 0.22
N GLY A 656 25.43 0.96 0.30
CA GLY A 656 26.46 1.63 -0.51
C GLY A 656 26.15 1.52 -2.01
N ARG A 657 25.82 0.31 -2.48
CA ARG A 657 25.35 0.08 -3.86
C ARG A 657 24.13 0.93 -4.22
N GLY A 658 23.18 1.09 -3.30
CA GLY A 658 22.00 1.93 -3.52
C GLY A 658 22.37 3.41 -3.64
N LYS A 659 23.31 3.89 -2.82
CA LYS A 659 23.84 5.26 -2.88
C LYS A 659 24.53 5.53 -4.21
N ASP A 660 25.42 4.62 -4.64
CA ASP A 660 26.12 4.73 -5.92
C ASP A 660 25.14 4.82 -7.10
N LEU A 661 24.08 4.00 -7.09
CA LEU A 661 23.04 4.03 -8.13
C LEU A 661 22.34 5.39 -8.21
N MET A 662 22.03 6.03 -7.08
CA MET A 662 21.37 7.33 -7.07
C MET A 662 22.31 8.45 -7.49
N ASP A 663 23.58 8.38 -7.09
CA ASP A 663 24.61 9.35 -7.50
C ASP A 663 24.84 9.29 -9.01
N MET A 664 24.89 8.08 -9.60
CA MET A 664 24.96 7.89 -11.05
C MET A 664 23.75 8.49 -11.79
N GLN A 665 22.59 8.51 -11.14
CA GLN A 665 21.35 9.08 -11.69
C GLN A 665 21.16 10.57 -11.35
N ASN A 666 22.13 11.21 -10.68
CA ASN A 666 22.01 12.58 -10.14
C ASN A 666 20.75 12.78 -9.28
N ARG A 667 20.35 11.75 -8.52
CA ARG A 667 19.21 11.79 -7.59
C ARG A 667 19.71 11.96 -6.16
N GLN A 668 19.20 12.96 -5.44
CA GLN A 668 19.50 13.10 -4.02
C GLN A 668 18.75 12.04 -3.21
N VAL A 669 19.46 11.37 -2.30
CA VAL A 669 18.89 10.34 -1.41
C VAL A 669 19.28 10.58 0.04
N SER A 670 18.33 10.37 0.95
CA SER A 670 18.55 10.30 2.39
C SER A 670 17.99 8.98 2.95
N SER A 671 18.48 8.57 4.11
CA SER A 671 18.06 7.32 4.72
C SER A 671 17.91 7.38 6.23
N VAL A 672 17.06 6.52 6.79
CA VAL A 672 17.01 6.31 8.25
C VAL A 672 18.24 5.54 8.72
N TYR A 673 18.60 4.46 8.02
CA TYR A 673 19.78 3.65 8.31
C TYR A 673 20.64 3.48 7.06
N PHE A 674 21.94 3.71 7.20
CA PHE A 674 22.92 3.48 6.13
C PHE A 674 23.74 2.22 6.45
N ILE A 675 23.62 1.20 5.60
CA ILE A 675 24.26 -0.11 5.74
C ILE A 675 25.15 -0.37 4.51
N PRO A 676 26.42 0.07 4.51
CA PRO A 676 27.25 0.13 3.30
C PRO A 676 27.35 -1.21 2.55
N ARG A 677 27.66 -2.29 3.29
CA ARG A 677 27.93 -3.63 2.76
C ARG A 677 26.82 -4.64 3.09
N LEU A 678 25.58 -4.32 2.73
CA LEU A 678 24.44 -5.23 2.92
C LEU A 678 24.66 -6.58 2.21
N LYS A 679 24.62 -7.69 2.96
CA LYS A 679 24.69 -9.05 2.38
C LYS A 679 23.35 -9.45 1.76
N ILE A 680 22.29 -9.40 2.57
CA ILE A 680 20.95 -9.90 2.25
C ILE A 680 19.92 -9.23 3.16
N TRP A 681 18.68 -9.11 2.70
CA TRP A 681 17.57 -8.59 3.50
C TRP A 681 16.35 -9.49 3.38
N PHE A 682 15.55 -9.53 4.43
CA PHE A 682 14.30 -10.26 4.53
C PHE A 682 13.20 -9.34 5.06
N ASN A 683 12.00 -9.47 4.51
CA ASN A 683 10.78 -8.91 5.08
C ASN A 683 10.01 -10.05 5.76
N GLU A 684 9.69 -9.90 7.04
CA GLU A 684 9.04 -10.94 7.85
C GLU A 684 7.74 -11.44 7.20
N ASN A 685 6.88 -10.53 6.74
CA ASN A 685 5.60 -10.90 6.12
C ASN A 685 5.78 -11.77 4.86
N SER A 686 6.86 -11.57 4.09
CA SER A 686 7.07 -12.19 2.79
C SER A 686 7.51 -13.65 2.93
N LEU A 687 7.89 -14.05 4.14
CA LEU A 687 8.26 -15.42 4.48
C LEU A 687 7.07 -16.26 4.90
N TYR A 688 5.90 -15.66 5.14
CA TYR A 688 4.75 -16.37 5.69
C TYR A 688 3.64 -16.53 4.64
N PRO A 689 3.36 -17.76 4.15
CA PRO A 689 2.28 -18.02 3.20
C PRO A 689 0.92 -17.54 3.68
N PHE A 690 0.09 -17.09 2.74
CA PHE A 690 -1.22 -16.43 2.96
C PHE A 690 -1.19 -15.09 3.71
N LEU A 691 -0.09 -14.75 4.37
CA LEU A 691 0.12 -13.46 5.03
C LEU A 691 0.84 -12.47 4.10
N GLY A 692 1.89 -12.90 3.41
CA GLY A 692 2.66 -12.09 2.47
C GLY A 692 3.29 -12.94 1.36
N GLY A 693 4.15 -12.31 0.56
CA GLY A 693 4.84 -12.95 -0.58
C GLY A 693 4.95 -11.99 -1.77
N ASP A 694 5.85 -12.31 -2.70
CA ASP A 694 5.98 -11.57 -3.96
C ASP A 694 4.85 -11.99 -4.92
N ALA A 695 4.27 -11.08 -5.71
CA ALA A 695 3.15 -11.41 -6.61
C ALA A 695 3.60 -12.26 -7.81
N ILE A 696 2.70 -13.11 -8.33
CA ILE A 696 2.90 -13.84 -9.59
C ILE A 696 1.99 -13.26 -10.68
N TRP A 697 2.57 -13.03 -11.85
CA TRP A 697 1.83 -12.62 -13.03
C TRP A 697 1.45 -13.82 -13.90
N ARG A 698 0.14 -14.03 -14.07
CA ARG A 698 -0.43 -15.06 -14.95
C ARG A 698 -1.08 -14.51 -16.23
N GLY A 699 -0.87 -13.22 -16.52
CA GLY A 699 -1.45 -12.52 -17.69
C GLY A 699 -2.69 -11.68 -17.39
N GLU A 700 -3.25 -11.80 -16.19
CA GLU A 700 -4.42 -11.05 -15.75
C GLU A 700 -4.36 -10.73 -14.26
N PHE A 701 -5.10 -9.68 -13.85
CA PHE A 701 -5.31 -9.39 -12.44
C PHE A 701 -6.27 -10.41 -11.82
N PRO A 702 -6.08 -10.75 -10.53
CA PRO A 702 -6.96 -11.69 -9.84
C PRO A 702 -8.39 -11.15 -9.75
N LYS A 703 -9.40 -11.97 -10.08
CA LYS A 703 -10.81 -11.55 -10.06
C LYS A 703 -11.30 -11.11 -8.67
N ARG A 704 -10.72 -11.70 -7.63
CA ARG A 704 -11.07 -11.47 -6.23
C ARG A 704 -9.96 -10.80 -5.44
N ASN A 705 -10.26 -10.42 -4.20
CA ASN A 705 -9.34 -9.80 -3.25
C ASN A 705 -8.20 -10.71 -2.72
N LEU A 706 -7.78 -11.73 -3.47
CA LEU A 706 -6.65 -12.61 -3.16
C LEU A 706 -5.62 -12.50 -4.28
N ILE A 707 -4.43 -12.00 -3.96
CA ILE A 707 -3.37 -11.84 -4.96
C ILE A 707 -2.51 -13.11 -5.02
N PRO A 708 -2.40 -13.78 -6.20
CA PRO A 708 -1.47 -14.87 -6.41
C PRO A 708 -0.04 -14.43 -6.11
N SER A 709 0.67 -15.25 -5.35
CA SER A 709 1.94 -14.87 -4.77
C SER A 709 2.84 -16.09 -4.57
N ILE A 710 4.09 -15.83 -4.23
CA ILE A 710 5.08 -16.84 -3.94
C ILE A 710 5.94 -16.40 -2.77
N ASN A 711 6.12 -17.31 -1.82
CA ASN A 711 7.05 -17.13 -0.73
C ASN A 711 8.37 -17.77 -1.15
N SER A 712 9.49 -17.06 -0.97
CA SER A 712 10.80 -17.59 -1.33
C SER A 712 11.34 -18.56 -0.27
N ILE A 713 10.61 -19.65 -0.05
CA ILE A 713 10.90 -20.76 0.86
C ILE A 713 10.41 -22.07 0.23
N LEU A 714 10.96 -23.20 0.68
CA LEU A 714 10.43 -24.51 0.32
C LEU A 714 9.08 -24.77 1.01
N PRO A 715 8.14 -25.51 0.39
CA PRO A 715 8.28 -26.22 -0.90
C PRO A 715 7.93 -25.35 -2.12
N TYR A 716 7.53 -24.09 -1.94
CA TYR A 716 7.03 -23.25 -3.04
C TYR A 716 8.12 -22.88 -4.05
N THR A 717 9.29 -22.45 -3.58
CA THR A 717 10.44 -22.17 -4.44
C THR A 717 11.75 -22.22 -3.67
N TYR A 718 12.83 -22.59 -4.34
CA TYR A 718 14.17 -22.55 -3.74
C TYR A 718 14.67 -21.09 -3.65
N PRO A 719 15.11 -20.60 -2.48
CA PRO A 719 15.58 -19.23 -2.33
C PRO A 719 16.97 -19.02 -2.92
N VAL A 720 17.07 -18.87 -4.25
CA VAL A 720 18.34 -18.74 -5.01
C VAL A 720 19.21 -17.54 -4.56
N PHE A 721 18.62 -16.57 -3.88
CA PHE A 721 19.34 -15.40 -3.36
C PHE A 721 20.11 -15.69 -2.06
N ILE A 722 19.76 -16.77 -1.33
CA ILE A 722 20.53 -17.30 -0.21
C ILE A 722 21.65 -18.17 -0.80
N LYS A 723 22.91 -17.82 -0.54
CA LYS A 723 24.09 -18.49 -1.12
C LYS A 723 25.05 -18.90 0.00
N ASN A 724 25.96 -19.82 -0.29
CA ASN A 724 27.03 -20.21 0.64
C ASN A 724 26.52 -20.74 1.99
N THR A 725 25.41 -21.48 1.98
CA THR A 725 24.87 -22.16 3.16
C THR A 725 24.46 -23.59 2.78
N SER A 726 24.29 -24.48 3.76
CA SER A 726 23.89 -25.86 3.50
C SER A 726 22.43 -25.95 3.08
N HIS A 727 22.08 -26.98 2.27
CA HIS A 727 20.69 -27.26 1.92
C HIS A 727 19.85 -27.55 3.17
N GLU A 728 20.42 -28.22 4.17
CA GLU A 728 19.82 -28.45 5.48
C GLU A 728 19.42 -27.14 6.19
N ASN A 729 20.29 -26.12 6.17
CA ASN A 729 19.97 -24.82 6.75
C ASN A 729 18.82 -24.12 6.02
N VAL A 730 18.78 -24.21 4.68
CA VAL A 730 17.68 -23.67 3.87
C VAL A 730 16.36 -24.39 4.15
N TYR A 731 16.40 -25.71 4.30
CA TYR A 731 15.25 -26.51 4.69
C TYR A 731 14.74 -26.14 6.08
N ASN A 732 15.62 -26.11 7.08
CA ASN A 732 15.27 -25.74 8.44
C ASN A 732 14.69 -24.31 8.52
N PHE A 733 15.27 -23.37 7.77
CA PHE A 733 14.71 -22.03 7.62
C PHE A 733 13.29 -22.05 7.05
N SER A 734 13.09 -22.78 5.95
CA SER A 734 11.77 -22.90 5.30
C SER A 734 10.74 -23.54 6.24
N LYS A 735 11.13 -24.58 6.98
CA LYS A 735 10.30 -25.26 7.98
C LYS A 735 9.85 -24.31 9.08
N VAL A 736 10.77 -23.51 9.64
CA VAL A 736 10.45 -22.49 10.65
C VAL A 736 9.47 -21.46 10.10
N CYS A 737 9.63 -21.03 8.85
CA CYS A 737 8.68 -20.09 8.21
C CYS A 737 7.26 -20.69 8.10
N LEU A 738 7.12 -21.95 7.69
CA LEU A 738 5.82 -22.62 7.62
C LEU A 738 5.18 -22.80 9.00
N GLU A 739 5.95 -23.29 9.99
CA GLU A 739 5.48 -23.45 11.36
C GLU A 739 5.05 -22.12 11.98
N ASN A 740 5.82 -21.05 11.75
CA ASN A 740 5.46 -19.70 12.19
C ASN A 740 4.14 -19.25 11.56
N SER A 741 3.95 -19.51 10.26
CA SER A 741 2.74 -19.13 9.53
C SER A 741 1.52 -19.86 10.07
N ILE A 742 1.60 -21.17 10.27
CA ILE A 742 0.52 -22.00 10.85
C ILE A 742 0.08 -21.41 12.19
N GLU A 743 1.05 -21.06 13.04
CA GLU A 743 0.79 -20.67 14.42
C GLU A 743 0.23 -19.25 14.52
N ILE A 744 0.70 -18.33 13.66
CA ILE A 744 0.12 -16.99 13.51
C ILE A 744 -1.31 -17.09 12.94
N LEU A 745 -1.53 -17.95 11.94
CA LEU A 745 -2.87 -18.14 11.35
C LEU A 745 -3.85 -18.77 12.35
N LYS A 746 -3.43 -19.77 13.13
CA LYS A 746 -4.27 -20.40 14.17
C LYS A 746 -4.72 -19.42 15.25
N ILE A 747 -3.83 -18.54 15.74
CA ILE A 747 -4.24 -17.51 16.70
C ILE A 747 -5.20 -16.51 16.06
N LEU A 748 -4.97 -16.11 14.79
CA LEU A 748 -5.86 -15.21 14.06
C LEU A 748 -7.24 -15.85 13.88
N GLU A 749 -7.32 -17.11 13.45
CA GLU A 749 -8.55 -17.88 13.29
C GLU A 749 -9.33 -17.99 14.61
N ARG A 750 -8.64 -18.29 15.71
CA ARG A 750 -9.25 -18.37 17.05
C ARG A 750 -9.78 -17.02 17.53
N GLU A 751 -8.99 -15.96 17.45
CA GLU A 751 -9.43 -14.64 17.91
C GLU A 751 -10.52 -14.07 16.98
N TYR A 752 -10.48 -14.39 15.68
CA TYR A 752 -11.54 -14.04 14.74
C TYR A 752 -12.86 -14.74 15.10
N HIS A 753 -12.81 -16.04 15.41
CA HIS A 753 -13.97 -16.79 15.90
C HIS A 753 -14.50 -16.22 17.22
N ASN A 754 -13.63 -15.85 18.17
CA ASN A 754 -14.02 -15.25 19.44
C ASN A 754 -14.74 -13.90 19.27
N ILE A 755 -14.30 -13.07 18.31
CA ILE A 755 -14.85 -11.73 18.10
C ILE A 755 -16.14 -11.78 17.26
N TYR A 756 -16.20 -12.63 16.25
CA TYR A 756 -17.28 -12.62 15.24
C TYR A 756 -18.18 -13.85 15.24
N GLY A 757 -17.89 -14.88 16.03
CA GLY A 757 -18.72 -16.09 16.14
C GLY A 757 -18.75 -16.99 14.90
N ARG A 758 -17.79 -16.83 13.98
CA ARG A 758 -17.66 -17.63 12.76
C ARG A 758 -16.19 -17.88 12.41
N ASN A 759 -15.93 -18.88 11.58
CA ASN A 759 -14.56 -19.25 11.22
C ASN A 759 -13.95 -18.28 10.21
N LEU A 760 -12.64 -18.03 10.36
CA LEU A 760 -11.85 -17.34 9.35
C LEU A 760 -11.50 -18.35 8.24
N THR A 761 -11.91 -18.04 7.02
CA THR A 761 -11.67 -18.88 5.83
C THR A 761 -10.90 -18.07 4.80
N LEU A 762 -10.39 -18.72 3.76
CA LEU A 762 -9.73 -18.01 2.67
C LEU A 762 -10.66 -16.97 2.00
N SER A 763 -11.98 -17.23 1.98
CA SER A 763 -12.98 -16.26 1.49
C SER A 763 -13.06 -14.97 2.31
N SER A 764 -12.82 -15.04 3.62
CA SER A 764 -12.91 -13.94 4.57
C SER A 764 -11.55 -13.44 5.07
N LEU A 765 -10.44 -13.90 4.46
CA LEU A 765 -9.08 -13.51 4.86
C LEU A 765 -8.87 -11.99 4.78
N GLY A 766 -9.54 -11.33 3.84
CA GLY A 766 -9.57 -9.88 3.71
C GLY A 766 -10.16 -9.16 4.91
N GLU A 767 -10.89 -9.80 5.82
CA GLU A 767 -11.36 -9.15 7.05
C GLU A 767 -10.26 -8.97 8.09
N VAL A 768 -9.16 -9.73 7.98
CA VAL A 768 -8.06 -9.75 8.95
C VAL A 768 -6.78 -9.20 8.34
N ILE A 769 -6.54 -9.50 7.07
CA ILE A 769 -5.35 -9.11 6.32
C ILE A 769 -5.72 -8.01 5.34
N THR A 770 -4.84 -7.02 5.22
CA THR A 770 -5.06 -5.86 4.37
C THR A 770 -4.80 -6.07 2.88
N THR A 771 -3.81 -6.89 2.54
CA THR A 771 -3.59 -7.35 1.16
C THR A 771 -3.47 -8.86 1.18
N PRO A 772 -4.60 -9.59 1.18
CA PRO A 772 -4.59 -11.04 1.25
C PRO A 772 -3.80 -11.65 0.08
N ARG A 773 -2.90 -12.58 0.41
CA ARG A 773 -2.06 -13.28 -0.54
C ARG A 773 -2.49 -14.75 -0.62
N SER A 774 -2.23 -15.37 -1.76
CA SER A 774 -2.45 -16.81 -1.96
C SER A 774 -1.21 -17.38 -2.64
N PRO A 775 -0.53 -18.40 -2.09
CA PRO A 775 0.54 -19.08 -2.80
C PRO A 775 0.04 -19.58 -4.17
N ASP A 776 0.84 -19.44 -5.22
CA ASP A 776 0.49 -19.97 -6.53
C ASP A 776 0.79 -21.46 -6.58
N ILE A 777 -0.24 -22.24 -6.92
CA ILE A 777 -0.18 -23.70 -7.03
C ILE A 777 -0.27 -24.18 -8.49
N GLY A 778 0.00 -23.29 -9.44
CA GLY A 778 -0.09 -23.56 -10.87
C GLY A 778 -1.40 -23.12 -11.53
N LYS A 779 -1.37 -23.03 -12.86
CA LYS A 779 -2.48 -22.53 -13.67
C LYS A 779 -3.65 -23.51 -13.67
N GLY A 780 -4.86 -23.01 -13.41
CA GLY A 780 -6.11 -23.80 -13.47
C GLY A 780 -6.43 -24.58 -12.20
N ILE A 781 -5.64 -24.40 -11.13
CA ILE A 781 -5.92 -24.96 -9.82
C ILE A 781 -6.25 -23.79 -8.88
N GLU A 782 -7.36 -23.90 -8.16
CA GLU A 782 -7.81 -22.91 -7.20
C GLU A 782 -7.93 -23.56 -5.82
N TYR A 783 -7.62 -22.79 -4.78
CA TYR A 783 -7.88 -23.22 -3.42
C TYR A 783 -9.38 -23.23 -3.13
N ASP A 784 -9.81 -24.17 -2.31
CA ASP A 784 -11.14 -24.13 -1.70
C ASP A 784 -11.24 -22.93 -0.75
N LEU A 785 -12.12 -22.00 -1.11
CA LEU A 785 -12.32 -20.74 -0.40
C LEU A 785 -12.93 -20.92 0.99
N SER A 786 -13.56 -22.07 1.26
CA SER A 786 -14.15 -22.40 2.55
C SER A 786 -13.15 -22.98 3.56
N SER A 787 -11.96 -23.37 3.09
CA SER A 787 -10.88 -23.89 3.94
C SER A 787 -10.26 -22.80 4.82
N THR A 788 -9.75 -23.19 5.99
CA THR A 788 -8.97 -22.30 6.86
C THR A 788 -7.54 -22.14 6.31
N PRO A 789 -6.96 -20.93 6.32
CA PRO A 789 -5.60 -20.72 5.85
C PRO A 789 -4.55 -21.59 6.56
N SER A 790 -4.67 -21.78 7.88
CA SER A 790 -3.72 -22.61 8.64
C SER A 790 -3.66 -24.06 8.15
N ALA A 791 -4.82 -24.66 7.84
CA ALA A 791 -4.92 -26.03 7.34
C ALA A 791 -4.32 -26.18 5.92
N LEU A 792 -4.32 -25.11 5.12
CA LEU A 792 -3.64 -25.10 3.83
C LEU A 792 -2.12 -25.12 4.01
N VAL A 793 -1.58 -24.32 4.94
CA VAL A 793 -0.13 -24.31 5.24
C VAL A 793 0.32 -25.62 5.89
N GLU A 794 -0.51 -26.27 6.70
CA GLU A 794 -0.22 -27.61 7.25
C GLU A 794 0.00 -28.65 6.15
N LYS A 795 -0.78 -28.59 5.06
CA LYS A 795 -0.56 -29.45 3.88
C LYS A 795 0.77 -29.12 3.18
N ASP A 796 1.12 -27.84 3.09
CA ASP A 796 2.39 -27.41 2.51
C ASP A 796 3.60 -27.84 3.37
N LEU A 797 3.45 -27.89 4.70
CA LEU A 797 4.46 -28.43 5.61
C LEU A 797 4.62 -29.96 5.43
N GLU A 798 3.54 -30.68 5.15
CA GLU A 798 3.61 -32.11 4.80
C GLU A 798 4.39 -32.31 3.48
N LEU A 799 4.17 -31.44 2.49
CA LEU A 799 4.93 -31.45 1.24
C LEU A 799 6.42 -31.17 1.48
N LEU A 800 6.74 -30.20 2.34
CA LEU A 800 8.12 -29.91 2.72
C LEU A 800 8.79 -31.15 3.36
N THR A 801 8.10 -31.80 4.29
CA THR A 801 8.62 -32.99 5.00
C THR A 801 8.99 -34.12 4.01
N ARG A 802 8.26 -34.25 2.90
CA ARG A 802 8.60 -35.25 1.86
C ARG A 802 9.93 -34.94 1.14
N LEU A 803 10.36 -33.68 1.14
CA LEU A 803 11.64 -33.25 0.57
C LEU A 803 12.82 -33.46 1.52
N GLU A 804 12.59 -33.79 2.80
CA GLU A 804 13.64 -33.99 3.80
C GLU A 804 14.67 -35.04 3.36
N ASN A 805 14.19 -36.12 2.72
CA ASN A 805 15.03 -37.21 2.23
C ASN A 805 15.89 -36.86 1.01
N MET A 806 15.71 -35.67 0.42
CA MET A 806 16.48 -35.19 -0.75
C MET A 806 17.62 -34.24 -0.37
N LEU A 807 17.75 -33.89 0.91
CA LEU A 807 18.79 -33.01 1.47
C LEU A 807 20.00 -33.83 1.92
#